data_AF-A0A3S9IA20-F1
#
_entry.id   AF-A0A3S9IA20-F1
#
_cell.length_a   1.000
_cell.length_b   1.000
_cell.length_c   1.000
_cell.angle_alpha   90.00
_cell.angle_beta   90.00
_cell.angle_gamma   90.00
#
_symmetry.space_group_name_H-M   'P 1'
#
loop_
_entity.id
_entity.type
_entity.pdbx_description
1 polymer ?
#
loop_
_entity_poly.entity_id
_entity_poly.type
_entity_poly.pdbx_seq_one_letter_code
_entity_poly.pdbx_strand_id
1 'polypeptide(L)'
;MSPDAPPPPVRHPEPTRATIKELYATALACGIPDCREPLYRESASTGERVLNSRVAHIHARSEGGPRWAPAMSKEANQGFDNLILLCERHASEIDITPEHYPAEVLREWKQVQVEAHSKARHLSLSDTEAAEVAKASFGLGDLMDRLTAVLPFSVRSRSRAEALVLASRSCIARSKIRLRSTPADRVEAALAWKARQATPEVEVPQGALRVLVAPMGAGKSEKAEQWWSDGLTAAWRDADVEIPVWLEARDIPATLTAALQDAMGGDPLRECRVVLDNLDTVSPQQGDRLLDEARRLVLTWPLMSVLATTRPGAGTVDKAERIDVEPWPPSRGWDLLRAVTTDDHFRTLEVYEVEQLLTSPLQVHALATWLGAGRGGRVSTHELLSGLAASILQHERPEASPQVWDSLPRLAVRILDVEGAVTADSFARRHVIWELEETGLVVHDHGLLRFALPLFEQHFAAQALQDGYTSIEFAAGPRQFPRWRYALAFALKGSIPEAAEELMLRMARTNPAAAAWVLKETDDRSRSVHRSPPTRRAAARVNLTSGDDQDPGLILGYRLREAMLAWLQGLDTLSPHLVPHHCGQLAPWGVRQVAEEVLIVGHARDGVLDEDVALRSDLEFGTKHWLRHFHDISLFDGPGEHLARWKWTRNRLREPLARHLRQRTLPVPPKSPLATERLWFLARLIMENQHGRKPARQIPLGDLRTEVDRLVAQAATTVRSTWRHGGSKSFDSDDVRWLDAELEHVRGDVLEDPYPAPDRTGGNPRYYWHTYSPELTRSITTDVLRDALIGYRELVETNFPQFGAALGLYGVLPARAKGVVIMPSPDDPQAWSASVAFAIHHDASASDHDTPVVDMGLAQEPDVPNDIWQQIRAIHSSVFRLPAVQEQQLSMGHERQATNLAYSWLARDLKAVGWLDQVIDFYD
;
A
#
# COMPACT_ATOMS: atom_id res chain seq x y z
N MET A 1 38.48 -4.54 -85.90
CA MET A 1 38.76 -5.56 -84.87
C MET A 1 39.69 -4.89 -83.87
N SER A 2 39.19 -4.55 -82.69
CA SER A 2 39.89 -3.64 -81.75
C SER A 2 41.21 -4.24 -81.23
N PRO A 3 42.33 -3.50 -81.25
CA PRO A 3 43.59 -3.90 -80.64
C PRO A 3 43.72 -3.22 -79.28
N ASP A 4 43.15 -3.81 -78.22
CA ASP A 4 43.46 -3.43 -76.83
C ASP A 4 42.78 -4.41 -75.85
N ALA A 5 43.33 -5.63 -75.75
CA ALA A 5 43.05 -6.53 -74.63
C ALA A 5 44.26 -6.48 -73.68
N PRO A 6 44.12 -6.10 -72.40
CA PRO A 6 45.22 -6.11 -71.45
C PRO A 6 45.76 -7.55 -71.26
N PRO A 7 47.06 -7.71 -70.97
CA PRO A 7 47.64 -9.03 -70.71
C PRO A 7 46.91 -9.72 -69.54
N PRO A 8 46.83 -11.05 -69.53
CA PRO A 8 46.18 -11.78 -68.45
C PRO A 8 46.86 -11.48 -67.12
N PRO A 9 46.10 -11.35 -66.02
CA PRO A 9 46.63 -10.97 -64.72
C PRO A 9 47.69 -11.98 -64.24
N VAL A 10 48.81 -11.47 -63.72
CA VAL A 10 49.92 -12.29 -63.23
C VAL A 10 49.46 -13.09 -62.01
N ARG A 11 49.70 -14.40 -62.02
CA ARG A 11 49.48 -15.27 -60.88
C ARG A 11 50.71 -16.14 -60.65
N HIS A 12 51.41 -15.93 -59.56
CA HIS A 12 52.50 -16.82 -59.12
C HIS A 12 51.93 -18.23 -58.84
N PRO A 13 52.72 -19.30 -58.76
CA PRO A 13 52.21 -20.63 -58.43
C PRO A 13 52.02 -20.80 -56.91
N GLU A 14 51.63 -21.99 -56.46
CA GLU A 14 51.48 -22.30 -55.03
C GLU A 14 52.81 -22.62 -54.33
N PRO A 15 52.94 -22.31 -53.03
CA PRO A 15 54.12 -22.67 -52.24
C PRO A 15 54.50 -24.15 -52.38
N THR A 16 55.80 -24.42 -52.43
CA THR A 16 56.26 -25.81 -52.56
C THR A 16 55.96 -26.61 -51.30
N ARG A 17 55.82 -27.94 -51.44
CA ARG A 17 55.61 -28.83 -50.29
C ARG A 17 56.76 -28.75 -49.27
N ALA A 18 57.98 -28.44 -49.72
CA ALA A 18 59.13 -28.23 -48.85
C ALA A 18 58.95 -26.96 -48.00
N THR A 19 58.59 -25.84 -48.62
CA THR A 19 58.34 -24.57 -47.93
C THR A 19 57.18 -24.68 -46.92
N ILE A 20 56.10 -25.38 -47.29
CA ILE A 20 54.97 -25.60 -46.38
C ILE A 20 55.42 -26.42 -45.15
N LYS A 21 56.19 -27.50 -45.35
CA LYS A 21 56.71 -28.29 -44.23
C LYS A 21 57.63 -27.48 -43.33
N GLU A 22 58.47 -26.63 -43.91
CA GLU A 22 59.36 -25.73 -43.17
C GLU A 22 58.57 -24.75 -42.30
N LEU A 23 57.50 -24.14 -42.83
CA LEU A 23 56.60 -23.28 -42.06
C LEU A 23 55.99 -24.01 -40.86
N TYR A 24 55.43 -25.20 -41.08
CA TYR A 24 54.83 -26.00 -40.00
C TYR A 24 55.88 -26.53 -39.00
N ALA A 25 57.13 -26.71 -39.42
CA ALA A 25 58.22 -27.12 -38.54
C ALA A 25 58.79 -25.96 -37.70
N THR A 26 58.48 -24.71 -38.04
CA THR A 26 59.06 -23.50 -37.41
C THR A 26 58.02 -22.63 -36.71
N ALA A 27 56.76 -23.07 -36.65
CA ALA A 27 55.66 -22.38 -35.98
C ALA A 27 55.05 -23.25 -34.87
N LEU A 28 54.80 -22.64 -33.70
CA LEU A 28 54.18 -23.31 -32.54
C LEU A 28 52.68 -22.97 -32.39
N ALA A 29 52.28 -21.78 -32.86
CA ALA A 29 50.92 -21.26 -32.80
C ALA A 29 50.69 -20.27 -33.96
N CYS A 30 49.51 -19.64 -34.00
CA CYS A 30 49.21 -18.53 -34.92
C CYS A 30 50.33 -17.46 -34.90
N GLY A 31 50.62 -16.88 -36.08
CA GLY A 31 51.66 -15.87 -36.24
C GLY A 31 51.32 -14.50 -35.67
N ILE A 32 50.09 -14.24 -35.26
CA ILE A 32 49.73 -13.00 -34.57
C ILE A 32 50.27 -13.05 -33.12
N PRO A 33 51.04 -12.05 -32.66
CA PRO A 33 51.72 -12.07 -31.36
C PRO A 33 50.81 -12.39 -30.16
N ASP A 34 49.58 -11.87 -30.13
CA ASP A 34 48.64 -12.06 -29.02
C ASP A 34 47.68 -13.24 -29.21
N CYS A 35 47.82 -14.00 -30.32
CA CYS A 35 46.97 -15.14 -30.61
C CYS A 35 47.69 -16.45 -30.25
N ARG A 36 47.19 -17.13 -29.21
CA ARG A 36 47.72 -18.42 -28.76
C ARG A 36 46.98 -19.64 -29.35
N GLU A 37 46.19 -19.43 -30.40
CA GLU A 37 45.46 -20.52 -31.06
C GLU A 37 46.44 -21.55 -31.64
N PRO A 38 46.24 -22.85 -31.35
CA PRO A 38 47.11 -23.90 -31.86
C PRO A 38 46.88 -24.12 -33.36
N LEU A 39 47.92 -24.60 -34.07
CA LEU A 39 47.83 -24.91 -35.50
C LEU A 39 46.87 -26.09 -35.80
N TYR A 40 46.61 -26.93 -34.80
CA TYR A 40 45.58 -27.96 -34.80
C TYR A 40 44.77 -27.84 -33.50
N ARG A 41 43.44 -27.94 -33.60
CA ARG A 41 42.54 -27.94 -32.44
C ARG A 41 41.81 -29.27 -32.31
N GLU A 42 41.43 -29.65 -31.11
CA GLU A 42 40.51 -30.77 -30.91
C GLU A 42 39.07 -30.30 -31.06
N SER A 43 38.30 -31.04 -31.85
CA SER A 43 36.87 -30.81 -32.00
C SER A 43 36.16 -31.18 -30.69
N ALA A 44 35.48 -30.22 -30.04
CA ALA A 44 34.76 -30.47 -28.80
C ALA A 44 33.62 -31.50 -28.94
N SER A 45 33.10 -31.70 -30.16
CA SER A 45 32.02 -32.65 -30.44
C SER A 45 32.51 -34.04 -30.86
N THR A 46 33.73 -34.17 -31.39
CA THR A 46 34.24 -35.44 -31.94
C THR A 46 35.56 -35.92 -31.34
N GLY A 47 36.29 -35.06 -30.62
CA GLY A 47 37.63 -35.34 -30.07
C GLY A 47 38.74 -35.43 -31.12
N GLU A 48 38.43 -35.25 -32.41
CA GLU A 48 39.40 -35.35 -33.50
C GLU A 48 40.24 -34.08 -33.62
N ARG A 49 41.52 -34.23 -33.98
CA ARG A 49 42.40 -33.09 -34.31
C ARG A 49 42.07 -32.56 -35.69
N VAL A 50 41.61 -31.32 -35.73
CA VAL A 50 41.27 -30.59 -36.95
C VAL A 50 42.34 -29.53 -37.20
N LEU A 51 42.74 -29.36 -38.47
CA LEU A 51 43.64 -28.29 -38.88
C LEU A 51 42.98 -26.95 -38.59
N ASN A 52 43.65 -26.09 -37.82
CA ASN A 52 43.16 -24.76 -37.43
C ASN A 52 44.03 -23.65 -38.05
N SER A 53 44.91 -23.97 -39.00
CA SER A 53 45.86 -23.03 -39.58
C SER A 53 45.86 -23.00 -41.10
N ARG A 54 46.20 -21.84 -41.66
CA ARG A 54 46.34 -21.60 -43.10
C ARG A 54 47.67 -20.91 -43.38
N VAL A 55 48.32 -21.28 -44.49
CA VAL A 55 49.50 -20.58 -45.02
C VAL A 55 49.02 -19.31 -45.70
N ALA A 56 49.30 -18.16 -45.10
CA ALA A 56 48.96 -16.85 -45.64
C ALA A 56 50.16 -16.24 -46.38
N HIS A 57 49.88 -15.52 -47.47
CA HIS A 57 50.90 -14.77 -48.20
C HIS A 57 50.98 -13.35 -47.64
N ILE A 58 52.20 -12.90 -47.35
CA ILE A 58 52.47 -11.51 -46.96
C ILE A 58 52.21 -10.59 -48.16
N HIS A 59 52.79 -10.91 -49.33
CA HIS A 59 52.40 -10.34 -50.62
C HIS A 59 51.63 -11.37 -51.44
N ALA A 60 50.42 -11.00 -51.89
CA ALA A 60 49.52 -11.90 -52.60
C ALA A 60 50.15 -12.60 -53.82
N ARG A 61 49.59 -13.77 -54.14
CA ARG A 61 49.96 -14.60 -55.29
C ARG A 61 49.41 -14.07 -56.62
N SER A 62 48.23 -13.43 -56.58
CA SER A 62 47.51 -12.95 -57.76
C SER A 62 47.61 -11.43 -57.86
N GLU A 63 47.79 -10.92 -59.07
CA GLU A 63 47.69 -9.50 -59.40
C GLU A 63 46.33 -8.95 -58.95
N GLY A 64 46.37 -7.83 -58.21
CA GLY A 64 45.20 -7.23 -57.57
C GLY A 64 44.79 -7.85 -56.22
N GLY A 65 45.49 -8.87 -55.73
CA GLY A 65 45.25 -9.43 -54.40
C GLY A 65 45.83 -8.58 -53.24
N PRO A 66 45.51 -8.92 -51.98
CA PRO A 66 46.01 -8.23 -50.79
C PRO A 66 47.52 -8.01 -50.82
N ARG A 67 47.95 -6.74 -50.71
CA ARG A 67 49.37 -6.34 -50.72
C ARG A 67 50.16 -6.83 -51.95
N TRP A 68 49.53 -6.90 -53.12
CA TRP A 68 50.22 -7.29 -54.36
C TRP A 68 51.49 -6.45 -54.62
N ALA A 69 52.59 -7.13 -54.93
CA ALA A 69 53.89 -6.51 -55.20
C ALA A 69 54.31 -6.80 -56.66
N PRO A 70 54.13 -5.87 -57.62
CA PRO A 70 54.37 -6.12 -59.04
C PRO A 70 55.81 -6.52 -59.40
N ALA A 71 56.79 -6.11 -58.59
CA ALA A 71 58.20 -6.40 -58.81
C ALA A 71 58.66 -7.72 -58.16
N MET A 72 57.76 -8.48 -57.52
CA MET A 72 58.12 -9.71 -56.81
C MET A 72 58.35 -10.86 -57.78
N SER A 73 59.49 -11.56 -57.65
CA SER A 73 59.73 -12.76 -58.45
C SER A 73 58.86 -13.93 -57.97
N LYS A 74 58.65 -14.89 -58.86
CA LYS A 74 57.94 -16.15 -58.57
C LYS A 74 58.56 -16.88 -57.38
N GLU A 75 59.88 -16.95 -57.34
CA GLU A 75 60.66 -17.64 -56.31
C GLU A 75 60.52 -16.93 -54.96
N ALA A 76 60.53 -15.59 -54.95
CA ALA A 76 60.34 -14.80 -53.73
C ALA A 76 58.90 -14.94 -53.20
N ASN A 77 57.89 -14.92 -54.07
CA ASN A 77 56.48 -15.01 -53.67
C ASN A 77 56.15 -16.33 -52.95
N GLN A 78 56.77 -17.43 -53.39
CA GLN A 78 56.60 -18.76 -52.82
C GLN A 78 57.62 -19.11 -51.74
N GLY A 79 58.62 -18.25 -51.55
CA GLY A 79 59.70 -18.46 -50.60
C GLY A 79 59.20 -18.42 -49.17
N PHE A 80 59.94 -19.07 -48.27
CA PHE A 80 59.63 -19.10 -46.84
C PHE A 80 59.28 -17.69 -46.38
N ASP A 81 60.16 -16.71 -46.61
CA ASP A 81 60.08 -15.30 -46.19
C ASP A 81 58.76 -14.58 -46.49
N ASN A 82 58.06 -14.91 -47.59
CA ASN A 82 56.79 -14.28 -47.95
C ASN A 82 55.55 -14.97 -47.35
N LEU A 83 55.73 -16.03 -46.56
CA LEU A 83 54.65 -16.85 -46.02
C LEU A 83 54.67 -16.86 -44.48
N ILE A 84 53.49 -16.84 -43.87
CA ILE A 84 53.27 -16.91 -42.43
C ILE A 84 52.13 -17.89 -42.12
N LEU A 85 52.21 -18.62 -41.01
CA LEU A 85 51.12 -19.49 -40.55
C LEU A 85 50.19 -18.73 -39.60
N LEU A 86 48.91 -18.65 -39.93
CA LEU A 86 47.88 -18.01 -39.13
C LEU A 86 46.75 -18.99 -38.84
N CYS A 87 45.99 -18.78 -37.76
CA CYS A 87 44.77 -19.56 -37.53
C CYS A 87 43.69 -19.22 -38.58
N GLU A 88 42.68 -20.08 -38.76
CA GLU A 88 41.66 -19.88 -39.81
C GLU A 88 41.00 -18.50 -39.74
N ARG A 89 40.67 -18.03 -38.53
CA ARG A 89 40.08 -16.70 -38.29
C ARG A 89 40.99 -15.59 -38.80
N HIS A 90 42.23 -15.54 -38.31
CA HIS A 90 43.15 -14.46 -38.61
C HIS A 90 43.67 -14.50 -40.05
N ALA A 91 43.80 -15.68 -40.64
CA ALA A 91 44.13 -15.82 -42.06
C ALA A 91 43.06 -15.17 -42.96
N SER A 92 41.78 -15.24 -42.57
CA SER A 92 40.70 -14.55 -43.28
C SER A 92 40.71 -13.04 -43.02
N GLU A 93 40.94 -12.63 -41.77
CA GLU A 93 40.90 -11.23 -41.34
C GLU A 93 41.93 -10.37 -42.09
N ILE A 94 43.17 -10.85 -42.21
CA ILE A 94 44.25 -10.09 -42.87
C ILE A 94 44.04 -9.89 -44.37
N ASP A 95 43.23 -10.73 -45.01
CA ASP A 95 42.91 -10.65 -46.44
C ASP A 95 41.69 -9.78 -46.70
N ILE A 96 40.74 -9.70 -45.76
CA ILE A 96 39.54 -8.85 -45.85
C ILE A 96 39.88 -7.38 -45.62
N THR A 97 40.82 -7.07 -44.71
CA THR A 97 41.19 -5.68 -44.37
C THR A 97 42.69 -5.42 -44.55
N PRO A 98 43.24 -5.50 -45.78
CA PRO A 98 44.68 -5.41 -46.03
C PRO A 98 45.31 -4.08 -45.62
N GLU A 99 44.53 -2.99 -45.60
CA GLU A 99 44.96 -1.66 -45.18
C GLU A 99 45.49 -1.63 -43.73
N HIS A 100 44.86 -2.43 -42.84
CA HIS A 100 45.20 -2.51 -41.41
C HIS A 100 46.35 -3.49 -41.14
N TYR A 101 46.69 -4.33 -42.13
CA TYR A 101 47.71 -5.36 -42.02
C TYR A 101 48.68 -5.22 -43.18
N PRO A 102 49.51 -4.16 -43.23
CA PRO A 102 50.49 -3.97 -44.28
C PRO A 102 51.60 -5.04 -44.20
N ALA A 103 52.35 -5.21 -45.30
CA ALA A 103 53.33 -6.30 -45.43
C ALA A 103 54.42 -6.25 -44.35
N GLU A 104 54.77 -5.06 -43.89
CA GLU A 104 55.75 -4.79 -42.84
C GLU A 104 55.32 -5.44 -41.51
N VAL A 105 54.05 -5.23 -41.12
CA VAL A 105 53.49 -5.80 -39.88
C VAL A 105 53.48 -7.33 -39.93
N LEU A 106 53.09 -7.91 -41.07
CA LEU A 106 53.09 -9.39 -41.22
C LEU A 106 54.51 -9.98 -41.19
N ARG A 107 55.53 -9.23 -41.63
CA ARG A 107 56.94 -9.65 -41.48
C ARG A 107 57.39 -9.62 -40.02
N GLU A 108 57.01 -8.60 -39.26
CA GLU A 108 57.30 -8.52 -37.81
C GLU A 108 56.66 -9.70 -37.06
N TRP A 109 55.39 -9.97 -37.33
CA TRP A 109 54.65 -11.11 -36.76
C TRP A 109 55.32 -12.44 -37.05
N LYS A 110 55.77 -12.61 -38.30
CA LYS A 110 56.54 -13.79 -38.69
C LYS A 110 57.85 -13.91 -37.93
N GLN A 111 58.60 -12.82 -37.76
CA GLN A 111 59.85 -12.85 -37.00
C GLN A 111 59.62 -13.31 -35.56
N VAL A 112 58.57 -12.78 -34.91
CA VAL A 112 58.16 -13.23 -33.57
C VAL A 112 57.80 -14.71 -33.56
N GLN A 113 57.05 -15.20 -34.56
CA GLN A 113 56.67 -16.61 -34.68
C GLN A 113 57.89 -17.54 -34.79
N VAL A 114 58.89 -17.17 -35.60
CA VAL A 114 60.12 -17.96 -35.79
C VAL A 114 61.03 -17.89 -34.55
N GLU A 115 61.10 -16.73 -33.89
CA GLU A 115 61.88 -16.55 -32.66
C GLU A 115 61.30 -17.34 -31.48
N ALA A 116 59.98 -17.45 -31.39
CA ALA A 116 59.33 -18.29 -30.38
C ALA A 116 59.75 -19.77 -30.52
N HIS A 117 59.87 -20.27 -31.76
CA HIS A 117 60.34 -21.62 -32.01
C HIS A 117 61.84 -21.79 -31.69
N SER A 118 62.70 -20.81 -32.00
CA SER A 118 64.13 -20.89 -31.66
C SER A 118 64.34 -20.89 -30.14
N LYS A 119 63.63 -20.03 -29.39
CA LYS A 119 63.62 -20.01 -27.92
C LYS A 119 63.16 -21.34 -27.32
N ALA A 120 62.13 -21.97 -27.89
CA ALA A 120 61.65 -23.27 -27.45
C ALA A 120 62.67 -24.41 -27.66
N ARG A 121 63.50 -24.36 -28.72
CA ARG A 121 64.56 -25.37 -28.96
C ARG A 121 65.73 -25.28 -27.97
N HIS A 122 65.97 -24.13 -27.36
CA HIS A 122 67.03 -23.93 -26.36
C HIS A 122 66.69 -24.45 -24.95
N LEU A 123 65.48 -24.99 -24.74
CA LEU A 123 65.04 -25.60 -23.47
C LEU A 123 65.23 -27.14 -23.42
N SER A 124 66.19 -27.69 -24.17
CA SER A 124 66.54 -29.11 -24.05
C SER A 124 67.52 -29.33 -22.90
N LEU A 125 67.00 -29.70 -21.73
CA LEU A 125 67.80 -30.11 -20.57
C LEU A 125 68.47 -31.46 -20.86
N SER A 126 69.72 -31.62 -20.40
CA SER A 126 70.42 -32.90 -20.44
C SER A 126 69.87 -33.87 -19.37
N ASP A 127 70.03 -35.19 -19.58
CA ASP A 127 69.58 -36.23 -18.63
C ASP A 127 70.17 -36.03 -17.21
N THR A 128 71.35 -35.42 -17.11
CA THR A 128 71.98 -35.05 -15.84
C THR A 128 71.27 -33.90 -15.13
N GLU A 129 70.78 -32.90 -15.86
CA GLU A 129 70.01 -31.78 -15.30
C GLU A 129 68.56 -32.20 -14.98
N ALA A 130 67.99 -33.12 -15.76
CA ALA A 130 66.68 -33.73 -15.48
C ALA A 130 66.69 -34.54 -14.16
N ALA A 131 67.81 -35.20 -13.83
CA ALA A 131 67.96 -35.95 -12.58
C ALA A 131 68.10 -35.06 -11.34
N GLU A 132 68.74 -33.88 -11.44
CA GLU A 132 68.79 -32.90 -10.35
C GLU A 132 67.44 -32.22 -10.12
N VAL A 133 66.72 -31.86 -11.19
CA VAL A 133 65.36 -31.29 -11.10
C VAL A 133 64.38 -32.31 -10.52
N ALA A 134 64.45 -33.58 -10.91
CA ALA A 134 63.62 -34.65 -10.32
C ALA A 134 63.85 -34.83 -8.81
N LYS A 135 65.05 -34.50 -8.30
CA LYS A 135 65.37 -34.55 -6.87
C LYS A 135 64.85 -33.34 -6.10
N ALA A 136 64.63 -32.21 -6.76
CA ALA A 136 64.08 -30.98 -6.19
C ALA A 136 62.53 -30.89 -6.29
N SER A 137 61.91 -31.61 -7.23
CA SER A 137 60.47 -31.47 -7.55
C SER A 137 59.47 -32.20 -6.65
N PHE A 138 59.88 -32.85 -5.56
CA PHE A 138 58.92 -33.47 -4.61
C PHE A 138 58.49 -32.58 -3.44
N GLY A 139 58.74 -31.27 -3.51
CA GLY A 139 58.09 -30.32 -2.60
C GLY A 139 56.68 -29.97 -3.07
N LEU A 140 55.65 -30.64 -2.55
CA LEU A 140 54.24 -30.32 -2.82
C LEU A 140 53.91 -28.82 -2.60
N GLY A 141 54.66 -28.13 -1.73
CA GLY A 141 54.54 -26.70 -1.47
C GLY A 141 54.97 -25.80 -2.64
N ASP A 142 56.11 -26.06 -3.29
CA ASP A 142 56.66 -25.19 -4.34
C ASP A 142 55.83 -25.26 -5.64
N LEU A 143 55.21 -26.43 -5.90
CA LEU A 143 54.26 -26.61 -7.00
C LEU A 143 52.96 -25.82 -6.75
N MET A 144 52.47 -25.80 -5.51
CA MET A 144 51.28 -25.02 -5.15
C MET A 144 51.57 -23.52 -5.20
N ASP A 145 52.74 -23.07 -4.72
CA ASP A 145 53.11 -21.65 -4.77
C ASP A 145 53.18 -21.13 -6.22
N ARG A 146 53.69 -21.94 -7.16
CA ARG A 146 53.74 -21.59 -8.59
C ARG A 146 52.37 -21.60 -9.28
N LEU A 147 51.49 -22.56 -8.94
CA LEU A 147 50.10 -22.58 -9.43
C LEU A 147 49.28 -21.40 -8.91
N THR A 148 49.52 -21.03 -7.65
CA THR A 148 48.91 -19.87 -6.96
C THR A 148 49.35 -18.56 -7.59
N ALA A 149 50.62 -18.45 -8.01
CA ALA A 149 51.18 -17.26 -8.66
C ALA A 149 50.66 -17.03 -10.10
N VAL A 150 50.20 -18.06 -10.80
CA VAL A 150 49.73 -17.97 -12.20
C VAL A 150 48.19 -17.89 -12.30
N LEU A 151 47.47 -18.17 -11.20
CA LEU A 151 46.01 -18.04 -11.09
C LEU A 151 45.63 -16.94 -10.07
N PRO A 152 45.79 -15.64 -10.43
CA PRO A 152 45.68 -14.53 -9.47
C PRO A 152 44.28 -14.29 -8.88
N PHE A 153 43.27 -15.12 -9.20
CA PHE A 153 41.87 -14.90 -8.79
C PHE A 153 41.15 -16.11 -8.19
N SER A 154 41.79 -17.27 -8.04
CA SER A 154 41.12 -18.44 -7.46
C SER A 154 40.89 -18.28 -5.94
N VAL A 155 39.78 -18.80 -5.40
CA VAL A 155 39.52 -18.76 -3.95
C VAL A 155 40.66 -19.41 -3.15
N ARG A 156 41.32 -20.41 -3.72
CA ARG A 156 42.44 -21.17 -3.14
C ARG A 156 43.73 -20.36 -2.96
N SER A 157 43.88 -19.21 -3.63
CA SER A 157 45.09 -18.38 -3.54
C SER A 157 45.02 -17.26 -2.51
N ARG A 158 43.86 -17.04 -1.86
CA ARG A 158 43.67 -15.99 -0.86
C ARG A 158 44.08 -16.48 0.52
N SER A 159 44.79 -15.63 1.28
CA SER A 159 44.95 -15.87 2.71
C SER A 159 43.59 -15.79 3.42
N ARG A 160 43.43 -16.47 4.56
CA ARG A 160 42.19 -16.40 5.36
C ARG A 160 41.83 -14.96 5.75
N ALA A 161 42.83 -14.12 6.06
CA ALA A 161 42.63 -12.71 6.39
C ALA A 161 42.06 -11.92 5.20
N GLU A 162 42.59 -12.12 4.00
CA GLU A 162 42.05 -11.49 2.78
C GLU A 162 40.64 -11.99 2.46
N ALA A 163 40.37 -13.29 2.64
CA ALA A 163 39.05 -13.87 2.46
C ALA A 163 38.02 -13.31 3.46
N LEU A 164 38.38 -13.14 4.73
CA LEU A 164 37.54 -12.50 5.74
C LEU A 164 37.25 -11.03 5.41
N VAL A 165 38.27 -10.26 4.98
CA VAL A 165 38.10 -8.86 4.56
C VAL A 165 37.20 -8.76 3.33
N LEU A 166 37.39 -9.64 2.35
CA LEU A 166 36.53 -9.69 1.17
C LEU A 166 35.09 -10.06 1.54
N ALA A 167 34.89 -11.05 2.41
CA ALA A 167 33.59 -11.45 2.90
C ALA A 167 32.87 -10.28 3.62
N SER A 168 33.56 -9.53 4.49
CA SER A 168 33.04 -8.32 5.12
C SER A 168 32.63 -7.25 4.09
N ARG A 169 33.48 -6.97 3.10
CA ARG A 169 33.19 -5.99 2.04
C ARG A 169 32.01 -6.41 1.17
N SER A 170 31.95 -7.69 0.80
CA SER A 170 30.83 -8.26 0.03
C SER A 170 29.53 -8.21 0.82
N CYS A 171 29.55 -8.41 2.14
CA CYS A 171 28.37 -8.24 2.99
C CYS A 171 27.85 -6.81 2.95
N ILE A 172 28.72 -5.82 3.16
CA ILE A 172 28.34 -4.39 3.10
C ILE A 172 27.80 -4.05 1.70
N ALA A 173 28.44 -4.54 0.64
CA ALA A 173 27.99 -4.32 -0.73
C ALA A 173 26.60 -4.92 -0.99
N ARG A 174 26.34 -6.16 -0.55
CA ARG A 174 25.00 -6.79 -0.62
C ARG A 174 23.95 -5.99 0.13
N SER A 175 24.23 -5.59 1.37
CA SER A 175 23.35 -4.73 2.15
C SER A 175 23.03 -3.41 1.43
N LYS A 176 24.02 -2.75 0.82
CA LYS A 176 23.82 -1.50 0.06
C LYS A 176 22.93 -1.69 -1.16
N ILE A 177 23.11 -2.78 -1.92
CA ILE A 177 22.26 -3.10 -3.09
C ILE A 177 20.80 -3.31 -2.66
N ARG A 178 20.57 -3.97 -1.52
CA ARG A 178 19.22 -4.22 -0.98
C ARG A 178 18.54 -2.96 -0.46
N LEU A 179 19.31 -1.95 -0.06
CA LEU A 179 18.80 -0.65 0.37
C LEU A 179 18.47 0.29 -0.81
N ARG A 180 18.32 -0.23 -2.04
CA ARG A 180 17.94 0.56 -3.23
C ARG A 180 16.66 1.39 -3.08
N SER A 181 15.73 0.93 -2.25
CA SER A 181 14.48 1.63 -1.94
C SER A 181 14.62 2.64 -0.80
N THR A 182 15.83 2.85 -0.25
CA THR A 182 16.14 3.84 0.80
C THR A 182 16.56 5.16 0.17
N PRO A 183 16.28 6.33 0.79
CA PRO A 183 16.84 7.60 0.32
C PRO A 183 18.37 7.51 0.20
N ALA A 184 18.92 7.95 -0.94
CA ALA A 184 20.33 7.74 -1.27
C ALA A 184 21.28 8.36 -0.23
N ASP A 185 20.90 9.48 0.38
CA ASP A 185 21.62 10.18 1.44
C ASP A 185 21.46 9.53 2.83
N ARG A 186 20.57 8.54 2.98
CA ARG A 186 20.22 7.88 4.25
C ARG A 186 20.62 6.40 4.31
N VAL A 187 21.25 5.87 3.26
CA VAL A 187 21.75 4.47 3.21
C VAL A 187 22.71 4.18 4.37
N GLU A 188 23.65 5.07 4.68
CA GLU A 188 24.59 4.86 5.79
C GLU A 188 23.89 4.90 7.16
N ALA A 189 22.85 5.72 7.31
CA ALA A 189 22.04 5.76 8.53
C ALA A 189 21.24 4.45 8.72
N ALA A 190 20.70 3.87 7.65
CA ALA A 190 20.06 2.57 7.66
C ALA A 190 21.03 1.45 8.09
N LEU A 191 22.25 1.44 7.54
CA LEU A 191 23.30 0.48 7.92
C LEU A 191 23.70 0.62 9.40
N ALA A 192 23.87 1.86 9.89
CA ALA A 192 24.19 2.13 11.28
C ALA A 192 23.04 1.77 12.24
N TRP A 193 21.78 1.89 11.80
CA TRP A 193 20.63 1.40 12.55
C TRP A 193 20.61 -0.14 12.61
N LYS A 194 20.81 -0.81 11.46
CA LYS A 194 20.87 -2.28 11.39
C LYS A 194 21.96 -2.85 12.28
N ALA A 195 23.14 -2.23 12.31
CA ALA A 195 24.25 -2.65 13.16
C ALA A 195 23.99 -2.55 14.68
N ARG A 196 22.99 -1.75 15.10
CA ARG A 196 22.59 -1.59 16.52
C ARG A 196 21.48 -2.54 16.96
N GLN A 197 20.86 -3.27 16.02
CA GLN A 197 19.84 -4.26 16.31
C GLN A 197 20.46 -5.45 17.07
N ALA A 198 19.75 -5.99 18.06
CA ALA A 198 20.19 -7.15 18.83
C ALA A 198 20.31 -8.42 17.95
N THR A 199 21.07 -9.40 18.45
CA THR A 199 21.40 -10.70 17.81
C THR A 199 20.19 -11.41 17.18
N PRO A 200 20.40 -12.19 16.11
CA PRO A 200 19.34 -12.77 15.32
C PRO A 200 18.53 -13.78 16.14
N GLU A 201 17.22 -13.65 16.02
CA GLU A 201 16.17 -14.56 16.51
C GLU A 201 16.13 -15.90 15.76
N VAL A 202 17.09 -16.16 14.85
CA VAL A 202 17.11 -17.33 13.98
C VAL A 202 18.16 -18.32 14.45
N GLU A 203 17.70 -19.45 14.98
CA GLU A 203 18.55 -20.56 15.41
C GLU A 203 18.57 -21.67 14.35
N VAL A 204 19.77 -22.02 13.89
CA VAL A 204 20.01 -23.10 12.94
C VAL A 204 21.03 -24.05 13.58
N PRO A 205 20.60 -25.21 14.10
CA PRO A 205 21.50 -26.19 14.69
C PRO A 205 22.52 -26.74 13.69
N GLN A 206 23.66 -27.19 14.18
CA GLN A 206 24.62 -27.96 13.38
C GLN A 206 23.97 -29.23 12.83
N GLY A 207 24.25 -29.56 11.57
CA GLY A 207 23.65 -30.68 10.86
C GLY A 207 22.21 -30.45 10.43
N ALA A 208 21.70 -29.21 10.51
CA ALA A 208 20.33 -28.88 10.15
C ALA A 208 20.23 -27.91 8.96
N LEU A 209 19.16 -28.11 8.20
CA LEU A 209 18.60 -27.13 7.27
C LEU A 209 17.44 -26.40 7.95
N ARG A 210 17.41 -25.07 7.82
CA ARG A 210 16.25 -24.24 8.12
C ARG A 210 15.93 -23.35 6.93
N VAL A 211 14.66 -23.08 6.70
CA VAL A 211 14.17 -22.28 5.56
C VAL A 211 13.29 -21.15 6.08
N LEU A 212 13.72 -19.91 5.88
CA LEU A 212 12.92 -18.72 6.15
C LEU A 212 11.87 -18.55 5.06
N VAL A 213 10.59 -18.64 5.42
CA VAL A 213 9.45 -18.51 4.51
C VAL A 213 8.67 -17.25 4.84
N ALA A 214 8.54 -16.35 3.86
CA ALA A 214 7.84 -15.08 4.04
C ALA A 214 7.57 -14.39 2.69
N PRO A 215 6.56 -13.50 2.60
CA PRO A 215 6.30 -12.73 1.38
C PRO A 215 7.47 -11.79 1.02
N MET A 216 7.36 -11.16 -0.15
CA MET A 216 8.31 -10.13 -0.60
C MET A 216 8.41 -9.01 0.44
N GLY A 217 9.62 -8.52 0.69
CA GLY A 217 9.84 -7.36 1.54
C GLY A 217 9.76 -7.60 3.05
N ALA A 218 9.45 -8.83 3.52
CA ALA A 218 9.33 -9.16 4.94
C ALA A 218 10.68 -9.22 5.72
N GLY A 219 11.82 -9.02 5.05
CA GLY A 219 13.13 -9.01 5.71
C GLY A 219 13.81 -10.39 5.85
N LYS A 220 13.43 -11.40 5.04
CA LYS A 220 14.07 -12.73 5.04
C LYS A 220 15.59 -12.65 4.87
N SER A 221 16.04 -11.98 3.80
CA SER A 221 17.48 -11.85 3.50
C SER A 221 18.20 -10.99 4.52
N GLU A 222 17.51 -10.09 5.24
CA GLU A 222 18.09 -9.32 6.35
C GLU A 222 18.35 -10.21 7.56
N LYS A 223 17.39 -11.05 7.96
CA LYS A 223 17.57 -12.06 9.02
C LYS A 223 18.68 -13.07 8.65
N ALA A 224 18.70 -13.55 7.41
CA ALA A 224 19.75 -14.46 6.93
C ALA A 224 21.14 -13.80 6.92
N GLU A 225 21.23 -12.53 6.52
CA GLU A 225 22.48 -11.77 6.55
C GLU A 225 22.97 -11.50 7.97
N GLN A 226 22.08 -11.28 8.93
CA GLN A 226 22.46 -11.13 10.32
C GLN A 226 23.04 -12.44 10.89
N TRP A 227 22.38 -13.58 10.65
CA TRP A 227 22.90 -14.90 11.04
C TRP A 227 24.25 -15.23 10.38
N TRP A 228 24.42 -14.83 9.12
CA TRP A 228 25.68 -14.96 8.38
C TRP A 228 26.77 -14.03 8.96
N SER A 229 26.44 -12.79 9.29
CA SER A 229 27.37 -11.80 9.88
C SER A 229 27.86 -12.21 11.27
N ASP A 230 27.01 -12.84 12.06
CA ASP A 230 27.41 -13.44 13.34
C ASP A 230 28.39 -14.60 13.13
N GLY A 231 28.15 -15.44 12.13
CA GLY A 231 29.08 -16.48 11.70
C GLY A 231 30.42 -15.91 11.26
N LEU A 232 30.41 -14.78 10.54
CA LEU A 232 31.64 -14.10 10.11
C LEU A 232 32.40 -13.55 11.33
N THR A 233 31.68 -13.00 12.31
CA THR A 233 32.26 -12.52 13.57
C THR A 233 32.88 -13.67 14.36
N ALA A 234 32.25 -14.85 14.39
CA ALA A 234 32.82 -16.05 14.98
C ALA A 234 34.10 -16.48 14.25
N ALA A 235 34.10 -16.51 12.91
CA ALA A 235 35.26 -16.83 12.09
C ALA A 235 36.44 -15.86 12.25
N TRP A 236 36.18 -14.59 12.61
CA TRP A 236 37.22 -13.63 12.98
C TRP A 236 37.87 -13.93 14.34
N ARG A 237 37.12 -14.52 15.27
CA ARG A 237 37.59 -14.82 16.63
C ARG A 237 38.21 -16.21 16.75
N ASP A 238 37.72 -17.14 15.94
CA ASP A 238 38.07 -18.55 16.00
C ASP A 238 38.49 -19.06 14.61
N ALA A 239 39.70 -19.62 14.54
CA ALA A 239 40.23 -20.22 13.32
C ALA A 239 39.58 -21.59 13.02
N ASP A 240 38.95 -22.20 14.02
CA ASP A 240 38.23 -23.46 13.89
C ASP A 240 36.79 -23.29 13.36
N VAL A 241 36.39 -22.07 13.03
CA VAL A 241 35.12 -21.77 12.33
C VAL A 241 35.43 -21.40 10.88
N GLU A 242 34.74 -22.02 9.93
CA GLU A 242 34.89 -21.68 8.51
C GLU A 242 34.30 -20.30 8.19
N ILE A 243 34.85 -19.63 7.17
CA ILE A 243 34.26 -18.38 6.69
C ILE A 243 32.88 -18.72 6.11
N PRO A 244 31.80 -18.07 6.59
CA PRO A 244 30.46 -18.43 6.16
C PRO A 244 30.25 -18.10 4.68
N VAL A 245 29.47 -18.93 3.98
CA VAL A 245 29.27 -18.84 2.53
C VAL A 245 27.88 -18.28 2.24
N TRP A 246 27.78 -17.41 1.23
CA TRP A 246 26.51 -16.86 0.73
C TRP A 246 26.34 -17.28 -0.73
N LEU A 247 25.30 -18.04 -1.04
CA LEU A 247 24.98 -18.50 -2.38
C LEU A 247 23.60 -17.96 -2.80
N GLU A 248 23.53 -17.37 -3.99
CA GLU A 248 22.26 -16.98 -4.63
C GLU A 248 21.76 -18.17 -5.45
N ALA A 249 20.51 -18.60 -5.23
CA ALA A 249 19.98 -19.81 -5.85
C ALA A 249 20.10 -19.83 -7.39
N ARG A 250 19.88 -18.69 -8.04
CA ARG A 250 19.97 -18.52 -9.49
C ARG A 250 21.39 -18.63 -10.06
N ASP A 251 22.40 -18.38 -9.24
CA ASP A 251 23.81 -18.36 -9.67
C ASP A 251 24.46 -19.75 -9.50
N ILE A 252 23.69 -20.75 -9.02
CA ILE A 252 24.19 -22.12 -8.82
C ILE A 252 24.18 -22.87 -10.16
N PRO A 253 25.36 -23.23 -10.72
CA PRO A 253 25.47 -23.69 -12.10
C PRO A 253 24.91 -25.10 -12.30
N ALA A 254 25.35 -26.08 -11.50
CA ALA A 254 24.98 -27.49 -11.66
C ALA A 254 24.54 -28.16 -10.36
N THR A 255 25.37 -28.13 -9.32
CA THR A 255 25.07 -28.69 -7.99
C THR A 255 25.48 -27.72 -6.88
N LEU A 256 24.74 -27.73 -5.79
CA LEU A 256 25.02 -26.97 -4.57
C LEU A 256 26.36 -27.38 -3.96
N THR A 257 26.73 -28.67 -4.05
CA THR A 257 28.03 -29.18 -3.60
C THR A 257 29.19 -28.51 -4.34
N ALA A 258 29.13 -28.44 -5.67
CA ALA A 258 30.19 -27.83 -6.46
C ALA A 258 30.28 -26.32 -6.21
N ALA A 259 29.13 -25.63 -6.09
CA ALA A 259 29.09 -24.20 -5.77
C ALA A 259 29.70 -23.90 -4.39
N LEU A 260 29.41 -24.74 -3.39
CA LEU A 260 30.00 -24.64 -2.06
C LEU A 260 31.53 -24.85 -2.09
N GLN A 261 31.99 -25.92 -2.75
CA GLN A 261 33.41 -26.25 -2.84
C GLN A 261 34.20 -25.18 -3.59
N ASP A 262 33.62 -24.57 -4.64
CA ASP A 262 34.24 -23.46 -5.35
C ASP A 262 34.33 -22.21 -4.47
N ALA A 263 33.25 -21.89 -3.74
CA ALA A 263 33.20 -20.74 -2.83
C ALA A 263 34.15 -20.88 -1.62
N MET A 264 34.38 -22.11 -1.14
CA MET A 264 35.29 -22.39 -0.01
C MET A 264 36.73 -22.71 -0.47
N GLY A 265 36.92 -23.10 -1.72
CA GLY A 265 38.19 -23.64 -2.22
C GLY A 265 38.46 -25.10 -1.80
N GLY A 266 37.51 -25.82 -1.20
CA GLY A 266 37.68 -27.20 -0.72
C GLY A 266 36.45 -27.71 0.05
N ASP A 267 36.58 -28.87 0.70
CA ASP A 267 35.53 -29.44 1.55
C ASP A 267 35.42 -28.74 2.91
N PRO A 268 34.22 -28.61 3.49
CA PRO A 268 34.04 -28.04 4.82
C PRO A 268 34.55 -29.02 5.89
N LEU A 269 35.69 -28.69 6.51
CA LEU A 269 36.33 -29.52 7.54
C LEU A 269 35.96 -29.12 8.97
N ARG A 270 35.33 -27.94 9.14
CA ARG A 270 34.99 -27.36 10.45
C ARG A 270 33.59 -26.78 10.47
N GLU A 271 33.19 -26.13 11.58
CA GLU A 271 31.88 -25.49 11.67
C GLU A 271 31.68 -24.53 10.50
N CYS A 272 30.63 -24.75 9.71
CA CYS A 272 30.38 -24.00 8.48
C CYS A 272 28.93 -23.54 8.43
N ARG A 273 28.73 -22.26 8.16
CA ARG A 273 27.40 -21.68 7.91
C ARG A 273 27.27 -21.34 6.44
N VAL A 274 26.21 -21.81 5.80
CA VAL A 274 25.91 -21.44 4.42
C VAL A 274 24.49 -20.89 4.31
N VAL A 275 24.38 -19.73 3.66
CA VAL A 275 23.10 -19.14 3.30
C VAL A 275 22.81 -19.43 1.83
N LEU A 276 21.61 -19.93 1.57
CA LEU A 276 21.06 -20.15 0.24
C LEU A 276 19.89 -19.18 0.01
N ASP A 277 20.16 -18.02 -0.56
CA ASP A 277 19.17 -16.94 -0.70
C ASP A 277 18.34 -17.06 -1.99
N ASN A 278 17.10 -16.60 -1.92
CA ASN A 278 16.20 -16.40 -3.06
C ASN A 278 15.90 -17.66 -3.86
N LEU A 279 15.56 -18.77 -3.18
CA LEU A 279 15.09 -20.01 -3.84
C LEU A 279 13.89 -19.77 -4.75
N ASP A 280 13.12 -18.71 -4.50
CA ASP A 280 11.99 -18.29 -5.31
C ASP A 280 12.35 -17.59 -6.63
N THR A 281 13.64 -17.37 -6.90
CA THR A 281 14.12 -16.83 -8.19
C THR A 281 14.44 -17.91 -9.22
N VAL A 282 14.40 -19.18 -8.82
CA VAL A 282 14.58 -20.33 -9.71
C VAL A 282 13.26 -21.08 -9.88
N SER A 283 13.18 -21.93 -10.91
CA SER A 283 11.98 -22.76 -11.11
C SER A 283 11.69 -23.63 -9.87
N PRO A 284 10.43 -23.97 -9.56
CA PRO A 284 10.10 -24.83 -8.41
C PRO A 284 10.88 -26.15 -8.41
N GLN A 285 11.07 -26.76 -9.58
CA GLN A 285 11.85 -27.99 -9.74
C GLN A 285 13.32 -27.82 -9.35
N GLN A 286 13.91 -26.68 -9.72
CA GLN A 286 15.28 -26.35 -9.33
C GLN A 286 15.37 -26.00 -7.84
N GLY A 287 14.38 -25.31 -7.29
CA GLY A 287 14.28 -25.03 -5.85
C GLY A 287 14.20 -26.31 -5.01
N ASP A 288 13.33 -27.24 -5.40
CA ASP A 288 13.21 -28.57 -4.77
C ASP A 288 14.53 -29.34 -4.82
N ARG A 289 15.19 -29.35 -5.99
CA ARG A 289 16.51 -29.98 -6.15
C ARG A 289 17.54 -29.37 -5.20
N LEU A 290 17.61 -28.04 -5.09
CA LEU A 290 18.56 -27.35 -4.23
C LEU A 290 18.30 -27.63 -2.74
N LEU A 291 17.03 -27.73 -2.33
CA LEU A 291 16.65 -28.12 -0.96
C LEU A 291 17.06 -29.57 -0.68
N ASP A 292 16.80 -30.50 -1.60
CA ASP A 292 17.22 -31.90 -1.46
C ASP A 292 18.75 -32.05 -1.39
N GLU A 293 19.47 -31.28 -2.20
CA GLU A 293 20.93 -31.23 -2.11
C GLU A 293 21.38 -30.66 -0.77
N ALA A 294 20.78 -29.56 -0.28
CA ALA A 294 21.08 -28.99 1.03
C ALA A 294 20.86 -29.98 2.18
N ARG A 295 19.76 -30.74 2.15
CA ARG A 295 19.49 -31.85 3.10
C ARG A 295 20.59 -32.89 3.06
N ARG A 296 21.05 -33.28 1.87
CA ARG A 296 22.19 -34.22 1.74
C ARG A 296 23.49 -33.63 2.26
N LEU A 297 23.75 -32.33 2.06
CA LEU A 297 24.98 -31.70 2.54
C LEU A 297 25.07 -31.69 4.07
N VAL A 298 23.99 -31.31 4.76
CA VAL A 298 24.01 -31.26 6.25
C VAL A 298 24.12 -32.65 6.88
N LEU A 299 23.65 -33.70 6.19
CA LEU A 299 23.86 -35.09 6.58
C LEU A 299 25.28 -35.58 6.29
N THR A 300 25.90 -35.09 5.21
CA THR A 300 27.27 -35.43 4.83
C THR A 300 28.29 -34.74 5.73
N TRP A 301 28.01 -33.51 6.13
CA TRP A 301 28.86 -32.68 7.00
C TRP A 301 28.08 -32.22 8.24
N PRO A 302 28.12 -32.99 9.34
CA PRO A 302 27.32 -32.70 10.54
C PRO A 302 27.63 -31.38 11.24
N LEU A 303 28.79 -30.77 10.95
CA LEU A 303 29.17 -29.45 11.46
C LEU A 303 28.64 -28.29 10.60
N MET A 304 27.95 -28.59 9.50
CA MET A 304 27.37 -27.61 8.60
C MET A 304 25.97 -27.20 9.06
N SER A 305 25.68 -25.91 8.98
CA SER A 305 24.33 -25.37 9.14
C SER A 305 23.93 -24.65 7.85
N VAL A 306 22.74 -24.93 7.32
CA VAL A 306 22.23 -24.28 6.11
C VAL A 306 20.98 -23.48 6.45
N LEU A 307 20.98 -22.20 6.06
CA LEU A 307 19.81 -21.32 6.14
C LEU A 307 19.39 -20.91 4.74
N ALA A 308 18.23 -21.35 4.29
CA ALA A 308 17.67 -20.96 3.01
C ALA A 308 16.59 -19.88 3.15
N THR A 309 16.33 -19.11 2.10
CA THR A 309 15.21 -18.16 2.04
C THR A 309 14.33 -18.46 0.83
N THR A 310 13.01 -18.37 1.01
CA THR A 310 12.04 -18.53 -0.08
C THR A 310 10.74 -17.76 0.19
N ARG A 311 9.91 -17.62 -0.83
CA ARG A 311 8.53 -17.16 -0.71
C ARG A 311 7.59 -18.35 -0.43
N PRO A 312 6.42 -18.14 0.22
CA PRO A 312 5.41 -19.19 0.32
C PRO A 312 5.03 -19.68 -1.09
N GLY A 313 4.95 -21.00 -1.25
CA GLY A 313 4.65 -21.65 -2.53
C GLY A 313 5.86 -21.95 -3.43
N ALA A 314 7.02 -21.34 -3.18
CA ALA A 314 8.23 -21.58 -3.95
C ALA A 314 9.11 -22.69 -3.33
N GLY A 315 8.99 -23.90 -3.88
CA GLY A 315 9.69 -25.10 -3.41
C GLY A 315 8.98 -25.82 -2.25
N THR A 316 9.30 -27.10 -2.06
CA THR A 316 8.69 -28.01 -1.09
C THR A 316 9.49 -27.99 0.21
N VAL A 317 9.03 -27.16 1.15
CA VAL A 317 9.66 -26.98 2.47
C VAL A 317 8.96 -27.85 3.51
N ASP A 318 9.73 -28.70 4.20
CA ASP A 318 9.22 -29.54 5.27
C ASP A 318 8.84 -28.73 6.51
N LYS A 319 7.78 -29.15 7.21
CA LYS A 319 7.29 -28.47 8.42
C LYS A 319 8.35 -28.34 9.51
N ALA A 320 9.28 -29.30 9.60
CA ALA A 320 10.35 -29.30 10.59
C ALA A 320 11.52 -28.35 10.24
N GLU A 321 11.63 -27.94 8.98
CA GLU A 321 12.69 -27.06 8.47
C GLU A 321 12.20 -25.62 8.32
N ARG A 322 10.87 -25.42 8.21
CA ARG A 322 10.24 -24.12 7.99
C ARG A 322 10.31 -23.21 9.21
N ILE A 323 10.74 -21.98 8.99
CA ILE A 323 10.64 -20.86 9.92
C ILE A 323 9.84 -19.75 9.23
N ASP A 324 8.62 -19.51 9.70
CA ASP A 324 7.79 -18.40 9.21
C ASP A 324 8.32 -17.08 9.79
N VAL A 325 8.54 -16.09 8.91
CA VAL A 325 8.95 -14.74 9.36
C VAL A 325 7.71 -13.93 9.70
N GLU A 326 7.55 -13.60 10.97
CA GLU A 326 6.45 -12.76 11.44
C GLU A 326 6.58 -11.31 10.94
N PRO A 327 5.45 -10.61 10.70
CA PRO A 327 5.44 -9.18 10.42
C PRO A 327 6.12 -8.40 11.54
N TRP A 328 6.79 -7.30 11.21
CA TRP A 328 7.44 -6.47 12.23
C TRP A 328 6.40 -5.82 13.15
N PRO A 329 6.71 -5.70 14.46
CA PRO A 329 5.92 -4.83 15.32
C PRO A 329 6.06 -3.37 14.82
N PRO A 330 4.99 -2.57 14.80
CA PRO A 330 5.04 -1.19 14.29
C PRO A 330 6.09 -0.31 14.97
N SER A 331 6.41 -0.57 16.24
CA SER A 331 7.48 0.11 16.99
C SER A 331 8.84 0.00 16.31
N ARG A 332 9.19 -1.18 15.78
CA ARG A 332 10.44 -1.42 15.06
C ARG A 332 10.45 -0.66 13.72
N GLY A 333 9.32 -0.64 13.01
CA GLY A 333 9.20 0.12 11.77
C GLY A 333 9.32 1.64 12.00
N TRP A 334 8.76 2.14 13.11
CA TRP A 334 8.94 3.53 13.54
C TRP A 334 10.41 3.88 13.82
N ASP A 335 11.14 2.98 14.47
CA ASP A 335 12.57 3.17 14.74
C ASP A 335 13.40 3.26 13.46
N LEU A 336 13.13 2.37 12.49
CA LEU A 336 13.78 2.42 11.18
C LEU A 336 13.42 3.71 10.45
N LEU A 337 12.13 4.04 10.36
CA LEU A 337 11.65 5.23 9.66
C LEU A 337 12.35 6.49 10.19
N ARG A 338 12.42 6.66 11.52
CA ARG A 338 13.17 7.76 12.16
C ARG A 338 14.65 7.78 11.80
N ALA A 339 15.27 6.62 11.66
CA ALA A 339 16.68 6.51 11.29
C ALA A 339 16.93 6.89 9.81
N VAL A 340 15.96 6.63 8.92
CA VAL A 340 16.13 6.82 7.47
C VAL A 340 15.36 8.00 6.89
N THR A 341 14.56 8.70 7.68
CA THR A 341 13.92 9.97 7.30
C THR A 341 14.57 11.15 8.03
N THR A 342 14.47 12.34 7.46
CA THR A 342 14.79 13.63 8.12
C THR A 342 13.52 14.43 8.41
N ASP A 343 12.37 13.93 7.97
CA ASP A 343 11.10 14.62 8.00
C ASP A 343 10.26 14.20 9.23
N ASP A 344 9.83 15.15 10.05
CA ASP A 344 8.95 14.96 11.22
C ASP A 344 7.44 14.98 10.85
N HIS A 345 7.08 15.27 9.59
CA HIS A 345 5.68 15.48 9.16
C HIS A 345 4.80 14.21 9.25
N PHE A 346 5.37 13.02 9.38
CA PHE A 346 4.59 11.76 9.53
C PHE A 346 3.72 11.74 10.80
N ARG A 347 3.98 12.59 11.80
CA ARG A 347 3.14 12.75 12.99
C ARG A 347 1.72 13.27 12.67
N THR A 348 1.54 13.84 11.47
CA THR A 348 0.24 14.34 11.00
C THR A 348 -0.54 13.32 10.18
N LEU A 349 0.09 12.22 9.76
CA LEU A 349 -0.58 11.12 9.08
C LEU A 349 -1.39 10.32 10.10
N GLU A 350 -2.52 9.80 9.64
CA GLU A 350 -3.38 8.94 10.45
C GLU A 350 -2.60 7.69 10.89
N VAL A 351 -2.34 7.59 12.21
CA VAL A 351 -1.37 6.65 12.82
C VAL A 351 -1.64 5.18 12.44
N TYR A 352 -2.90 4.76 12.30
CA TYR A 352 -3.27 3.36 12.07
C TYR A 352 -2.89 2.84 10.67
N GLU A 353 -3.19 3.58 9.61
CA GLU A 353 -2.87 3.18 8.24
C GLU A 353 -1.36 3.21 7.98
N VAL A 354 -0.66 4.14 8.60
CA VAL A 354 0.81 4.17 8.54
C VAL A 354 1.38 2.97 9.29
N GLU A 355 0.86 2.61 10.47
CA GLU A 355 1.32 1.43 11.22
C GLU A 355 1.27 0.15 10.39
N GLN A 356 0.26 -0.03 9.52
CA GLN A 356 0.19 -1.17 8.60
C GLN A 356 1.30 -1.20 7.53
N LEU A 357 1.91 -0.05 7.23
CA LEU A 357 3.06 0.05 6.34
C LEU A 357 4.39 -0.11 7.07
N LEU A 358 4.38 -0.09 8.41
CA LEU A 358 5.55 -0.22 9.25
C LEU A 358 5.86 -1.67 9.66
N THR A 359 5.09 -2.63 9.13
CA THR A 359 5.24 -4.06 9.43
C THR A 359 6.25 -4.78 8.53
N SER A 360 6.88 -4.10 7.56
CA SER A 360 7.95 -4.68 6.75
C SER A 360 9.04 -3.66 6.37
N PRO A 361 10.33 -4.06 6.29
CA PRO A 361 11.42 -3.16 5.95
C PRO A 361 11.28 -2.54 4.57
N LEU A 362 10.80 -3.29 3.56
CA LEU A 362 10.61 -2.76 2.21
C LEU A 362 9.63 -1.58 2.20
N GLN A 363 8.48 -1.73 2.87
CA GLN A 363 7.48 -0.67 2.96
C GLN A 363 8.01 0.55 3.72
N VAL A 364 8.78 0.35 4.80
CA VAL A 364 9.39 1.45 5.55
C VAL A 364 10.40 2.23 4.71
N HIS A 365 11.29 1.55 4.00
CA HIS A 365 12.28 2.21 3.13
C HIS A 365 11.60 2.94 1.98
N ALA A 366 10.65 2.29 1.32
CA ALA A 366 9.93 2.89 0.22
C ALA A 366 9.07 4.08 0.69
N LEU A 367 8.48 4.03 1.89
CA LEU A 367 7.85 5.18 2.55
C LEU A 367 8.86 6.31 2.81
N ALA A 368 10.04 6.01 3.32
CA ALA A 368 11.08 7.01 3.58
C ALA A 368 11.56 7.71 2.30
N THR A 369 11.77 6.96 1.22
CA THR A 369 12.11 7.51 -0.11
C THR A 369 11.01 8.40 -0.64
N TRP A 370 9.76 7.95 -0.48
CA TRP A 370 8.60 8.70 -0.91
C TRP A 370 8.47 10.04 -0.17
N LEU A 371 8.71 10.06 1.15
CA LEU A 371 8.75 11.28 1.97
C LEU A 371 9.94 12.18 1.63
N GLY A 372 11.13 11.60 1.43
CA GLY A 372 12.38 12.32 1.15
C GLY A 372 12.44 13.03 -0.20
N ALA A 373 11.58 12.65 -1.16
CA ALA A 373 11.51 13.26 -2.51
C ALA A 373 10.97 14.72 -2.53
N GLY A 374 11.02 15.45 -1.40
CA GLY A 374 10.65 16.86 -1.32
C GLY A 374 9.15 17.12 -1.39
N ARG A 375 8.30 16.11 -1.19
CA ARG A 375 6.85 16.27 -1.04
C ARG A 375 6.47 16.62 0.41
N GLY A 376 7.24 17.51 1.04
CA GLY A 376 7.13 17.94 2.44
C GLY A 376 5.89 18.77 2.78
N GLY A 377 4.76 18.49 2.13
CA GLY A 377 3.45 19.00 2.47
C GLY A 377 2.60 17.94 3.17
N ARG A 378 1.37 18.29 3.58
CA ARG A 378 0.39 17.32 4.07
C ARG A 378 -0.04 16.40 2.93
N VAL A 379 0.62 15.27 2.82
CA VAL A 379 0.25 14.21 1.88
C VAL A 379 -0.95 13.46 2.45
N SER A 380 -1.94 13.22 1.60
CA SER A 380 -3.09 12.40 1.94
C SER A 380 -2.72 10.90 1.98
N THR A 381 -3.42 10.10 2.77
CA THR A 381 -3.12 8.67 2.91
C THR A 381 -3.19 7.93 1.56
N HIS A 382 -4.13 8.33 0.68
CA HIS A 382 -4.23 7.72 -0.65
C HIS A 382 -3.03 8.06 -1.56
N GLU A 383 -2.51 9.28 -1.55
CA GLU A 383 -1.32 9.66 -2.33
C GLU A 383 -0.08 8.86 -1.90
N LEU A 384 0.03 8.64 -0.59
CA LEU A 384 1.07 7.83 -0.01
C LEU A 384 0.95 6.37 -0.48
N LEU A 385 -0.21 5.74 -0.34
CA LEU A 385 -0.42 4.34 -0.70
C LEU A 385 -0.28 4.09 -2.21
N SER A 386 -0.89 4.95 -3.04
CA SER A 386 -0.82 4.83 -4.51
C SER A 386 0.60 5.09 -5.04
N GLY A 387 1.27 6.11 -4.52
CA GLY A 387 2.65 6.43 -4.88
C GLY A 387 3.64 5.34 -4.47
N LEU A 388 3.42 4.74 -3.29
CA LEU A 388 4.22 3.61 -2.80
C LEU A 388 4.07 2.37 -3.68
N ALA A 389 2.84 2.01 -4.04
CA ALA A 389 2.56 0.88 -4.95
C ALA A 389 3.23 1.06 -6.31
N ALA A 390 3.01 2.22 -6.94
CA ALA A 390 3.59 2.54 -8.24
C ALA A 390 5.13 2.56 -8.20
N SER A 391 5.72 3.09 -7.12
CA SER A 391 7.17 3.11 -6.94
C SER A 391 7.74 1.69 -6.83
N ILE A 392 7.13 0.80 -6.04
CA ILE A 392 7.59 -0.59 -5.92
C ILE A 392 7.47 -1.31 -7.27
N LEU A 393 6.34 -1.20 -7.97
CA LEU A 393 6.15 -1.81 -9.29
C LEU A 393 7.18 -1.31 -10.31
N GLN A 394 7.49 -0.01 -10.30
CA GLN A 394 8.48 0.60 -11.19
C GLN A 394 9.92 0.17 -10.89
N HIS A 395 10.24 -0.07 -9.62
CA HIS A 395 11.57 -0.50 -9.18
C HIS A 395 11.80 -2.00 -9.32
N GLU A 396 10.80 -2.82 -9.01
CA GLU A 396 10.91 -4.29 -9.09
C GLU A 396 10.73 -4.80 -10.53
N ARG A 397 9.93 -4.12 -11.37
CA ARG A 397 9.69 -4.45 -12.79
C ARG A 397 9.49 -5.96 -13.06
N PRO A 398 8.47 -6.59 -12.44
CA PRO A 398 8.22 -8.00 -12.67
C PRO A 398 7.93 -8.26 -14.15
N GLU A 399 8.65 -9.23 -14.74
CA GLU A 399 8.33 -9.74 -16.06
C GLU A 399 7.05 -10.59 -15.97
N ALA A 400 6.04 -10.27 -16.77
CA ALA A 400 4.80 -11.02 -16.78
C ALA A 400 4.12 -10.95 -18.15
N SER A 401 3.39 -12.01 -18.52
CA SER A 401 2.62 -12.05 -19.75
C SER A 401 1.43 -11.08 -19.70
N PRO A 402 0.88 -10.64 -20.85
CA PRO A 402 -0.33 -9.81 -20.87
C PRO A 402 -1.51 -10.46 -20.12
N GLN A 403 -1.62 -11.79 -20.17
CA GLN A 403 -2.67 -12.53 -19.46
C GLN A 403 -2.52 -12.45 -17.94
N VAL A 404 -1.29 -12.40 -17.43
CA VAL A 404 -1.00 -12.23 -15.99
C VAL A 404 -1.33 -10.82 -15.55
N TRP A 405 -0.88 -9.81 -16.31
CA TRP A 405 -1.22 -8.41 -16.03
C TRP A 405 -2.74 -8.18 -15.99
N ASP A 406 -3.47 -8.82 -16.88
CA ASP A 406 -4.94 -8.80 -16.90
C ASP A 406 -5.61 -9.56 -15.74
N SER A 407 -4.90 -10.53 -15.14
CA SER A 407 -5.39 -11.32 -14.01
C SER A 407 -5.23 -10.59 -12.67
N LEU A 408 -4.26 -9.67 -12.53
CA LEU A 408 -4.00 -8.97 -11.26
C LEU A 408 -5.19 -8.09 -10.80
N PRO A 409 -5.81 -7.23 -11.64
CA PRO A 409 -7.02 -6.50 -11.26
C PRO A 409 -8.17 -7.43 -10.85
N ARG A 410 -8.37 -8.53 -11.60
CA ARG A 410 -9.42 -9.53 -11.31
C ARG A 410 -9.19 -10.24 -9.98
N LEU A 411 -7.93 -10.55 -9.64
CA LEU A 411 -7.57 -11.13 -8.34
C LEU A 411 -7.87 -10.15 -7.21
N ALA A 412 -7.54 -8.87 -7.38
CA ALA A 412 -7.81 -7.82 -6.39
C ALA A 412 -9.31 -7.69 -6.11
N VAL A 413 -10.17 -7.73 -7.15
CA VAL A 413 -11.63 -7.75 -6.96
C VAL A 413 -12.06 -8.93 -6.07
N ARG A 414 -11.55 -10.14 -6.34
CA ARG A 414 -11.92 -11.34 -5.59
C ARG A 414 -11.44 -11.32 -4.15
N ILE A 415 -10.22 -10.82 -3.90
CA ILE A 415 -9.67 -10.68 -2.54
C ILE A 415 -10.49 -9.68 -1.73
N LEU A 416 -10.80 -8.52 -2.34
CA LEU A 416 -11.60 -7.49 -1.68
C LEU A 416 -13.07 -7.87 -1.51
N ASP A 417 -13.58 -8.87 -2.22
CA ASP A 417 -14.95 -9.39 -2.08
C ASP A 417 -15.07 -10.44 -0.97
N VAL A 418 -14.14 -11.40 -0.91
CA VAL A 418 -14.18 -12.55 0.04
C VAL A 418 -13.59 -12.22 1.43
N GLU A 419 -13.08 -11.01 1.65
CA GLU A 419 -12.41 -10.58 2.90
C GLU A 419 -11.14 -11.39 3.20
N GLY A 420 -10.34 -11.66 2.17
CA GLY A 420 -9.04 -12.30 2.36
C GLY A 420 -8.57 -13.11 1.17
N ALA A 421 -7.83 -14.18 1.45
CA ALA A 421 -7.18 -14.97 0.42
C ALA A 421 -8.18 -15.79 -0.43
N VAL A 422 -7.91 -15.90 -1.73
CA VAL A 422 -8.80 -16.52 -2.72
C VAL A 422 -8.32 -17.92 -3.06
N THR A 423 -9.20 -18.92 -3.10
CA THR A 423 -8.81 -20.28 -3.50
C THR A 423 -8.27 -20.31 -4.93
N ALA A 424 -7.02 -20.77 -5.09
CA ALA A 424 -6.27 -20.69 -6.34
C ALA A 424 -6.98 -21.42 -7.49
N ASP A 425 -7.42 -22.66 -7.26
CA ASP A 425 -8.12 -23.49 -8.25
C ASP A 425 -9.46 -22.88 -8.71
N SER A 426 -10.08 -22.03 -7.88
CA SER A 426 -11.32 -21.34 -8.23
C SER A 426 -11.09 -20.06 -9.04
N PHE A 427 -9.85 -19.54 -9.04
CA PHE A 427 -9.52 -18.25 -9.63
C PHE A 427 -9.04 -18.40 -11.08
N ALA A 428 -8.03 -19.26 -11.32
CA ALA A 428 -7.42 -19.40 -12.64
C ALA A 428 -6.87 -20.80 -12.88
N ARG A 429 -6.50 -21.09 -14.13
CA ARG A 429 -5.81 -22.34 -14.48
C ARG A 429 -4.40 -22.35 -13.88
N ARG A 430 -3.89 -23.56 -13.60
CA ARG A 430 -2.61 -23.76 -12.89
C ARG A 430 -1.40 -23.03 -13.49
N HIS A 431 -1.28 -22.96 -14.81
CA HIS A 431 -0.18 -22.23 -15.46
C HIS A 431 -0.24 -20.71 -15.19
N VAL A 432 -1.44 -20.13 -15.15
CA VAL A 432 -1.62 -18.70 -14.83
C VAL A 432 -1.25 -18.44 -13.37
N ILE A 433 -1.58 -19.37 -12.47
CA ILE A 433 -1.20 -19.29 -11.06
C ILE A 433 0.32 -19.30 -10.91
N TRP A 434 1.03 -20.17 -11.64
CA TRP A 434 2.49 -20.20 -11.64
C TRP A 434 3.09 -18.88 -12.14
N GLU A 435 2.59 -18.35 -13.26
CA GLU A 435 3.09 -17.05 -13.76
C GLU A 435 2.78 -15.89 -12.78
N LEU A 436 1.64 -15.92 -12.07
CA LEU A 436 1.32 -14.95 -11.02
C LEU A 436 2.29 -15.04 -9.84
N GLU A 437 2.66 -16.25 -9.41
CA GLU A 437 3.67 -16.48 -8.38
C GLU A 437 5.05 -15.97 -8.82
N GLU A 438 5.42 -16.20 -10.08
CA GLU A 438 6.71 -15.76 -10.64
C GLU A 438 6.87 -14.23 -10.57
N THR A 439 5.78 -13.46 -10.68
CA THR A 439 5.84 -11.99 -10.55
C THR A 439 6.33 -11.48 -9.19
N GLY A 440 6.16 -12.27 -8.11
CA GLY A 440 6.41 -11.82 -6.74
C GLY A 440 5.40 -10.84 -6.16
N LEU A 441 4.40 -10.44 -6.94
CA LEU A 441 3.27 -9.62 -6.47
C LEU A 441 2.21 -10.46 -5.78
N VAL A 442 2.10 -11.75 -6.15
CA VAL A 442 1.11 -12.70 -5.62
C VAL A 442 1.82 -13.81 -4.86
N VAL A 443 1.23 -14.22 -3.75
CA VAL A 443 1.69 -15.31 -2.89
C VAL A 443 0.62 -16.39 -2.89
N HIS A 444 1.05 -17.63 -3.14
CA HIS A 444 0.23 -18.82 -3.04
C HIS A 444 0.67 -19.63 -1.83
N ASP A 445 -0.24 -19.80 -0.86
CA ASP A 445 0.02 -20.56 0.36
C ASP A 445 -1.19 -21.42 0.69
N HIS A 446 -0.95 -22.72 0.92
CA HIS A 446 -2.00 -23.69 1.24
C HIS A 446 -3.25 -23.67 0.31
N GLY A 447 -3.06 -23.45 -0.99
CA GLY A 447 -4.17 -23.39 -1.97
C GLY A 447 -4.86 -22.01 -2.06
N LEU A 448 -4.35 -21.00 -1.36
CA LEU A 448 -4.92 -19.66 -1.29
C LEU A 448 -3.98 -18.61 -1.89
N LEU A 449 -4.53 -17.69 -2.67
CA LEU A 449 -3.86 -16.57 -3.31
C LEU A 449 -4.09 -15.27 -2.52
N ARG A 450 -3.02 -14.52 -2.29
CA ARG A 450 -3.04 -13.18 -1.71
C ARG A 450 -2.01 -12.29 -2.39
N PHE A 451 -2.12 -10.98 -2.30
CA PHE A 451 -1.01 -10.13 -2.69
C PHE A 451 0.11 -10.18 -1.65
N ALA A 452 1.35 -10.01 -2.12
CA ALA A 452 2.53 -9.95 -1.27
C ALA A 452 2.48 -8.75 -0.31
N LEU A 453 1.84 -7.66 -0.72
CA LEU A 453 1.62 -6.45 0.07
C LEU A 453 0.16 -5.99 -0.06
N PRO A 454 -0.54 -5.64 1.03
CA PRO A 454 -1.93 -5.16 0.99
C PRO A 454 -2.16 -3.93 0.10
N LEU A 455 -1.14 -3.09 -0.06
CA LEU A 455 -1.21 -1.91 -0.95
C LEU A 455 -1.41 -2.28 -2.44
N PHE A 456 -0.96 -3.47 -2.88
CA PHE A 456 -1.19 -3.93 -4.25
C PHE A 456 -2.66 -4.29 -4.47
N GLU A 457 -3.35 -4.80 -3.45
CA GLU A 457 -4.80 -5.06 -3.51
C GLU A 457 -5.54 -3.79 -3.88
N GLN A 458 -5.26 -2.69 -3.19
CA GLN A 458 -5.90 -1.39 -3.45
C GLN A 458 -5.51 -0.81 -4.82
N HIS A 459 -4.24 -0.95 -5.21
CA HIS A 459 -3.76 -0.47 -6.51
C HIS A 459 -4.43 -1.18 -7.68
N PHE A 460 -4.42 -2.52 -7.69
CA PHE A 460 -5.02 -3.30 -8.77
C PHE A 460 -6.55 -3.29 -8.73
N ALA A 461 -7.17 -3.10 -7.56
CA ALA A 461 -8.61 -2.86 -7.47
C ALA A 461 -9.03 -1.50 -8.07
N ALA A 462 -8.20 -0.47 -7.91
CA ALA A 462 -8.43 0.81 -8.58
C ALA A 462 -8.38 0.67 -10.11
N GLN A 463 -7.39 -0.07 -10.60
CA GLN A 463 -7.30 -0.42 -12.01
C GLN A 463 -8.52 -1.25 -12.45
N ALA A 464 -9.00 -2.20 -11.64
CA ALA A 464 -10.20 -2.97 -11.95
C ALA A 464 -11.46 -2.11 -12.13
N LEU A 465 -11.59 -1.02 -11.36
CA LEU A 465 -12.67 -0.04 -11.52
C LEU A 465 -12.53 0.76 -12.83
N GLN A 466 -11.30 1.13 -13.20
CA GLN A 466 -11.03 1.88 -14.43
C GLN A 466 -11.21 1.02 -15.68
N ASP A 467 -10.80 -0.24 -15.63
CA ASP A 467 -10.89 -1.22 -16.73
C ASP A 467 -12.30 -1.84 -16.83
N GLY A 468 -13.20 -1.56 -15.88
CA GLY A 468 -14.59 -2.04 -15.89
C GLY A 468 -14.76 -3.50 -15.48
N TYR A 469 -13.79 -4.10 -14.78
CA TYR A 469 -13.89 -5.45 -14.20
C TYR A 469 -14.89 -5.53 -13.03
N THR A 470 -15.18 -4.39 -12.41
CA THR A 470 -16.18 -4.25 -11.35
C THR A 470 -16.84 -2.87 -11.45
N SER A 471 -18.04 -2.74 -10.88
CA SER A 471 -18.77 -1.48 -10.89
C SER A 471 -18.47 -0.62 -9.66
N ILE A 472 -18.60 0.69 -9.82
CA ILE A 472 -18.48 1.65 -8.71
C ILE A 472 -19.61 1.43 -7.71
N GLU A 473 -20.81 1.08 -8.18
CA GLU A 473 -21.97 0.83 -7.33
C GLU A 473 -21.69 -0.31 -6.37
N PHE A 474 -21.03 -1.37 -6.86
CA PHE A 474 -20.61 -2.49 -6.02
C PHE A 474 -19.54 -2.06 -5.03
N ALA A 475 -18.45 -1.43 -5.50
CA ALA A 475 -17.32 -1.06 -4.65
C ALA A 475 -17.69 0.00 -3.60
N ALA A 476 -18.54 0.97 -3.95
CA ALA A 476 -19.08 1.99 -3.05
C ALA A 476 -20.27 1.48 -2.23
N GLY A 477 -20.70 0.23 -2.42
CA GLY A 477 -21.83 -0.36 -1.72
C GLY A 477 -21.67 -0.30 -0.19
N PRO A 478 -22.78 -0.30 0.58
CA PRO A 478 -22.74 -0.07 2.03
C PRO A 478 -21.88 -1.07 2.81
N ARG A 479 -21.67 -2.29 2.29
CA ARG A 479 -20.81 -3.32 2.92
C ARG A 479 -19.38 -3.35 2.36
N GLN A 480 -19.22 -3.00 1.08
CA GLN A 480 -17.97 -3.09 0.34
C GLN A 480 -17.07 -1.87 0.57
N PHE A 481 -17.66 -0.68 0.67
CA PHE A 481 -16.93 0.59 0.73
C PHE A 481 -15.75 0.61 1.71
N PRO A 482 -15.87 0.13 2.97
CA PRO A 482 -14.73 0.14 3.90
C PRO A 482 -13.46 -0.53 3.33
N ARG A 483 -13.62 -1.63 2.59
CA ARG A 483 -12.52 -2.39 1.97
C ARG A 483 -12.03 -1.78 0.66
N TRP A 484 -12.92 -1.10 -0.07
CA TRP A 484 -12.65 -0.51 -1.38
C TRP A 484 -12.28 0.98 -1.34
N ARG A 485 -12.28 1.61 -0.16
CA ARG A 485 -12.15 3.07 0.00
C ARG A 485 -10.93 3.66 -0.73
N TYR A 486 -9.77 3.04 -0.63
CA TYR A 486 -8.56 3.53 -1.31
C TYR A 486 -8.57 3.21 -2.80
N ALA A 487 -9.06 2.04 -3.21
CA ALA A 487 -9.28 1.72 -4.61
C ALA A 487 -10.18 2.76 -5.31
N LEU A 488 -11.27 3.19 -4.66
CA LEU A 488 -12.15 4.25 -5.16
C LEU A 488 -11.46 5.62 -5.24
N ALA A 489 -10.67 5.99 -4.23
CA ALA A 489 -9.90 7.23 -4.24
C ALA A 489 -8.82 7.25 -5.34
N PHE A 490 -8.12 6.13 -5.53
CA PHE A 490 -7.13 5.95 -6.59
C PHE A 490 -7.79 6.01 -7.97
N ALA A 491 -8.93 5.33 -8.15
CA ALA A 491 -9.66 5.33 -9.41
C ALA A 491 -10.11 6.73 -9.78
N LEU A 492 -10.65 7.50 -8.83
CA LEU A 492 -11.07 8.89 -9.04
C LEU A 492 -9.87 9.79 -9.40
N LYS A 493 -8.77 9.71 -8.65
CA LYS A 493 -7.59 10.56 -8.86
C LYS A 493 -6.85 10.23 -10.15
N GLY A 494 -6.81 8.96 -10.54
CA GLY A 494 -6.19 8.48 -11.77
C GLY A 494 -7.03 8.71 -13.03
N SER A 495 -8.27 9.16 -12.89
CA SER A 495 -9.19 9.42 -14.00
C SER A 495 -8.97 10.80 -14.63
N ILE A 496 -9.28 10.92 -15.93
CA ILE A 496 -9.43 12.23 -16.59
C ILE A 496 -10.65 12.98 -16.01
N PRO A 497 -10.72 14.33 -16.09
CA PRO A 497 -11.76 15.11 -15.44
C PRO A 497 -13.20 14.67 -15.76
N GLU A 498 -13.50 14.36 -17.03
CA GLU A 498 -14.83 13.94 -17.45
C GLU A 498 -15.23 12.58 -16.83
N ALA A 499 -14.29 11.64 -16.80
CA ALA A 499 -14.49 10.36 -16.14
C ALA A 499 -14.66 10.54 -14.63
N ALA A 500 -13.83 11.39 -13.99
CA ALA A 500 -13.94 11.67 -12.56
C ALA A 500 -15.30 12.26 -12.16
N GLU A 501 -15.86 13.15 -13.00
CA GLU A 501 -17.21 13.70 -12.81
C GLU A 501 -18.29 12.60 -12.87
N GLU A 502 -18.19 11.66 -13.81
CA GLU A 502 -19.10 10.52 -13.93
C GLU A 502 -18.95 9.54 -12.75
N LEU A 503 -17.71 9.26 -12.31
CA LEU A 503 -17.47 8.44 -11.13
C LEU A 503 -18.13 9.06 -9.89
N MET A 504 -17.99 10.38 -9.69
CA MET A 504 -18.63 11.10 -8.59
C MET A 504 -20.15 11.07 -8.67
N LEU A 505 -20.72 11.23 -9.87
CA LEU A 505 -22.17 11.17 -10.08
C LEU A 505 -22.75 9.83 -9.63
N ARG A 506 -22.14 8.73 -10.08
CA ARG A 506 -22.56 7.37 -9.73
C ARG A 506 -22.33 7.06 -8.25
N MET A 507 -21.19 7.47 -7.70
CA MET A 507 -20.84 7.23 -6.30
C MET A 507 -21.75 8.01 -5.34
N ALA A 508 -22.04 9.28 -5.61
CA ALA A 508 -22.92 10.11 -4.78
C ALA A 508 -24.35 9.57 -4.72
N ARG A 509 -24.87 9.03 -5.85
CA ARG A 509 -26.17 8.36 -5.91
C ARG A 509 -26.20 7.04 -5.15
N THR A 510 -25.10 6.28 -5.20
CA THR A 510 -25.03 4.95 -4.59
C THR A 510 -24.80 5.03 -3.09
N ASN A 511 -23.78 5.78 -2.67
CA ASN A 511 -23.37 5.88 -1.29
C ASN A 511 -22.74 7.27 -1.03
N PRO A 512 -23.54 8.22 -0.51
CA PRO A 512 -23.05 9.56 -0.22
C PRO A 512 -21.91 9.60 0.80
N ALA A 513 -21.79 8.59 1.69
CA ALA A 513 -20.65 8.49 2.62
C ALA A 513 -19.36 8.22 1.86
N ALA A 514 -19.40 7.25 0.94
CA ALA A 514 -18.26 6.88 0.11
C ALA A 514 -17.79 8.07 -0.74
N ALA A 515 -18.71 8.72 -1.45
CA ALA A 515 -18.40 9.88 -2.28
C ALA A 515 -17.86 11.05 -1.46
N ALA A 516 -18.42 11.34 -0.29
CA ALA A 516 -17.93 12.42 0.57
C ALA A 516 -16.54 12.13 1.15
N TRP A 517 -16.27 10.89 1.54
CA TRP A 517 -14.97 10.45 2.05
C TRP A 517 -13.91 10.51 0.94
N VAL A 518 -14.20 9.95 -0.25
CA VAL A 518 -13.29 9.97 -1.41
C VAL A 518 -13.01 11.41 -1.85
N LEU A 519 -14.02 12.28 -1.88
CA LEU A 519 -13.86 13.69 -2.21
C LEU A 519 -12.97 14.45 -1.20
N LYS A 520 -13.05 14.10 0.09
CA LYS A 520 -12.18 14.65 1.14
C LYS A 520 -10.76 14.13 0.99
N GLU A 521 -10.62 12.84 0.71
CA GLU A 521 -9.32 12.16 0.59
C GLU A 521 -8.53 12.66 -0.62
N THR A 522 -9.21 12.95 -1.74
CA THR A 522 -8.62 13.47 -2.99
C THR A 522 -8.47 14.99 -3.05
N ASP A 523 -8.79 15.70 -1.95
CA ASP A 523 -8.68 17.16 -1.87
C ASP A 523 -7.20 17.59 -1.78
N ASP A 524 -6.67 18.19 -2.85
CA ASP A 524 -5.28 18.67 -2.97
C ASP A 524 -4.99 19.91 -2.11
N ARG A 525 -5.23 19.85 -0.80
CA ARG A 525 -4.94 20.96 0.13
C ARG A 525 -3.43 21.25 0.25
N SER A 526 -2.57 20.31 -0.14
CA SER A 526 -1.11 20.45 -0.05
C SER A 526 -0.49 21.44 -1.06
N ARG A 527 -1.21 21.88 -2.10
CA ARG A 527 -0.69 22.81 -3.11
C ARG A 527 -1.17 24.25 -2.95
N SER A 528 -2.03 24.54 -1.98
CA SER A 528 -2.66 25.87 -1.83
C SER A 528 -1.81 26.94 -1.13
N VAL A 529 -0.51 26.71 -0.88
CA VAL A 529 0.34 27.71 -0.20
C VAL A 529 0.82 28.83 -1.15
N HIS A 530 0.75 28.66 -2.48
CA HIS A 530 1.03 29.73 -3.45
C HIS A 530 -0.02 29.78 -4.57
N ARG A 531 -1.20 30.36 -4.28
CA ARG A 531 -2.03 30.92 -5.36
C ARG A 531 -1.50 32.31 -5.70
N SER A 532 -0.71 32.40 -6.77
CA SER A 532 -0.73 33.61 -7.60
C SER A 532 -2.16 33.80 -8.15
N PRO A 533 -2.61 35.04 -8.39
CA PRO A 533 -3.93 35.28 -8.98
C PRO A 533 -4.03 34.52 -10.31
N PRO A 534 -5.20 33.96 -10.65
CA PRO A 534 -5.33 33.10 -11.83
C PRO A 534 -4.89 33.88 -13.07
N THR A 535 -3.81 33.42 -13.69
CA THR A 535 -3.46 33.84 -15.04
C THR A 535 -4.48 33.21 -15.99
N ARG A 536 -5.00 34.01 -16.93
CA ARG A 536 -6.08 33.74 -17.91
C ARG A 536 -5.88 32.54 -18.86
N ARG A 537 -5.13 31.50 -18.50
CA ARG A 537 -4.82 30.36 -19.38
C ARG A 537 -4.83 29.04 -18.64
N ALA A 538 -6.02 28.55 -18.31
CA ALA A 538 -6.31 27.12 -18.19
C ALA A 538 -7.79 26.82 -18.49
N ALA A 539 -8.34 27.46 -19.52
CA ALA A 539 -9.58 27.01 -20.14
C ALA A 539 -9.25 25.81 -21.04
N ALA A 540 -9.12 24.63 -20.44
CA ALA A 540 -9.31 23.39 -21.19
C ALA A 540 -10.80 23.37 -21.59
N ARG A 541 -11.05 23.70 -22.86
CA ARG A 541 -12.36 23.52 -23.49
C ARG A 541 -12.76 22.06 -23.34
N VAL A 542 -13.67 21.78 -22.40
CA VAL A 542 -14.54 20.61 -22.53
C VAL A 542 -15.36 20.87 -23.78
N ASN A 543 -15.01 20.20 -24.88
CA ASN A 543 -15.73 20.27 -26.14
C ASN A 543 -17.13 19.65 -25.95
N LEU A 544 -18.09 20.47 -25.55
CA LEU A 544 -19.50 20.14 -25.73
C LEU A 544 -19.83 20.36 -27.20
N THR A 545 -19.88 19.26 -27.94
CA THR A 545 -20.49 19.19 -29.26
C THR A 545 -21.99 18.99 -29.09
N SER A 546 -22.73 20.09 -28.94
CA SER A 546 -24.17 20.14 -29.22
C SER A 546 -24.58 21.62 -29.29
N GLY A 547 -25.00 22.05 -30.48
CA GLY A 547 -25.30 23.45 -30.78
C GLY A 547 -26.58 23.95 -30.16
N ASP A 548 -26.50 24.53 -28.96
CA ASP A 548 -27.59 25.26 -28.34
C ASP A 548 -27.08 26.57 -27.73
N ASP A 549 -27.76 27.67 -28.07
CA ASP A 549 -27.43 29.08 -27.82
C ASP A 549 -27.73 29.50 -26.35
N GLN A 550 -27.37 28.66 -25.37
CA GLN A 550 -27.76 28.83 -23.97
C GLN A 550 -26.73 29.62 -23.13
N ASP A 551 -27.23 30.43 -22.17
CA ASP A 551 -26.42 31.27 -21.27
C ASP A 551 -25.46 30.43 -20.39
N PRO A 552 -24.15 30.79 -20.30
CA PRO A 552 -23.18 30.05 -19.49
C PRO A 552 -23.55 29.87 -18.01
N GLY A 553 -24.21 30.86 -17.41
CA GLY A 553 -24.70 30.80 -16.03
C GLY A 553 -25.82 29.77 -15.85
N LEU A 554 -26.65 29.59 -16.88
CA LEU A 554 -27.71 28.57 -16.90
C LEU A 554 -27.10 27.16 -16.96
N ILE A 555 -26.12 26.94 -17.83
CA ILE A 555 -25.40 25.66 -17.96
C ILE A 555 -24.72 25.28 -16.63
N LEU A 556 -24.05 26.24 -15.98
CA LEU A 556 -23.41 26.02 -14.68
C LEU A 556 -24.45 25.73 -13.59
N GLY A 557 -25.60 26.43 -13.63
CA GLY A 557 -26.75 26.18 -12.74
C GLY A 557 -27.26 24.75 -12.84
N TYR A 558 -27.49 24.24 -14.05
CA TYR A 558 -27.89 22.84 -14.27
C TYR A 558 -26.84 21.84 -13.76
N ARG A 559 -25.54 22.10 -14.01
CA ARG A 559 -24.45 21.23 -13.53
C ARG A 559 -24.36 21.17 -12.00
N LEU A 560 -24.59 22.29 -11.32
CA LEU A 560 -24.63 22.33 -9.85
C LEU A 560 -25.88 21.60 -9.32
N ARG A 561 -27.03 21.80 -9.97
CA ARG A 561 -28.28 21.16 -9.58
C ARG A 561 -28.21 19.64 -9.76
N GLU A 562 -27.59 19.15 -10.83
CA GLU A 562 -27.34 17.73 -11.06
C GLU A 562 -26.53 17.10 -9.91
N ALA A 563 -25.44 17.75 -9.50
CA ALA A 563 -24.63 17.28 -8.37
C ALA A 563 -25.44 17.26 -7.06
N MET A 564 -26.27 18.28 -6.82
CA MET A 564 -27.18 18.31 -5.67
C MET A 564 -28.18 17.14 -5.71
N LEU A 565 -28.84 16.93 -6.84
CA LEU A 565 -29.80 15.83 -7.02
C LEU A 565 -29.15 14.47 -6.79
N ALA A 566 -27.91 14.28 -7.24
CA ALA A 566 -27.18 13.04 -7.02
C ALA A 566 -26.95 12.74 -5.52
N TRP A 567 -26.57 13.75 -4.74
CA TRP A 567 -26.50 13.60 -3.28
C TRP A 567 -27.85 13.28 -2.65
N LEU A 568 -28.91 14.00 -3.05
CA LEU A 568 -30.25 13.81 -2.51
C LEU A 568 -30.82 12.43 -2.86
N GLN A 569 -30.52 11.90 -4.05
CA GLN A 569 -30.91 10.53 -4.42
C GLN A 569 -30.27 9.50 -3.50
N GLY A 570 -28.98 9.64 -3.17
CA GLY A 570 -28.31 8.71 -2.27
C GLY A 570 -28.66 8.91 -0.78
N LEU A 571 -29.08 10.11 -0.38
CA LEU A 571 -29.57 10.40 0.99
C LEU A 571 -31.03 9.99 1.19
N ASP A 572 -31.78 9.80 0.10
CA ASP A 572 -33.14 9.27 0.07
C ASP A 572 -34.09 9.95 1.07
N THR A 573 -34.44 9.27 2.16
CA THR A 573 -35.38 9.72 3.21
C THR A 573 -34.97 11.02 3.89
N LEU A 574 -33.68 11.32 3.97
CA LEU A 574 -33.18 12.53 4.63
C LEU A 574 -33.32 13.78 3.74
N SER A 575 -33.47 13.62 2.44
CA SER A 575 -33.45 14.71 1.46
C SER A 575 -34.45 15.85 1.72
N PRO A 576 -35.74 15.57 2.02
CA PRO A 576 -36.73 16.61 2.30
C PRO A 576 -36.42 17.44 3.55
N HIS A 577 -35.61 16.91 4.47
CA HIS A 577 -35.23 17.60 5.71
C HIS A 577 -34.04 18.55 5.52
N LEU A 578 -33.22 18.34 4.48
CA LEU A 578 -32.01 19.13 4.26
C LEU A 578 -32.23 20.34 3.36
N VAL A 579 -33.10 20.22 2.35
CA VAL A 579 -33.34 21.28 1.35
C VAL A 579 -34.82 21.39 1.00
N PRO A 580 -35.30 22.58 0.56
CA PRO A 580 -36.69 22.78 0.20
C PRO A 580 -37.13 21.89 -0.97
N HIS A 581 -38.28 21.24 -0.83
CA HIS A 581 -38.94 20.45 -1.88
C HIS A 581 -40.36 20.96 -2.13
N HIS A 582 -40.80 20.92 -3.39
CA HIS A 582 -42.18 21.19 -3.80
C HIS A 582 -42.74 19.94 -4.49
N CYS A 583 -43.89 19.45 -4.04
CA CYS A 583 -44.52 18.23 -4.57
C CYS A 583 -43.56 17.02 -4.64
N GLY A 584 -42.65 16.87 -3.67
CA GLY A 584 -41.68 15.78 -3.62
C GLY A 584 -40.45 15.96 -4.52
N GLN A 585 -40.32 17.08 -5.23
CA GLN A 585 -39.16 17.40 -6.06
C GLN A 585 -38.35 18.56 -5.47
N LEU A 586 -37.05 18.60 -5.73
CA LEU A 586 -36.17 19.70 -5.30
C LEU A 586 -36.69 21.03 -5.84
N ALA A 587 -36.86 22.02 -4.96
CA ALA A 587 -37.34 23.34 -5.34
C ALA A 587 -36.53 23.94 -6.51
N PRO A 588 -37.18 24.61 -7.47
CA PRO A 588 -36.51 25.28 -8.58
C PRO A 588 -35.42 26.26 -8.15
N TRP A 589 -34.38 26.42 -8.98
CA TRP A 589 -33.27 27.32 -8.69
C TRP A 589 -33.34 28.58 -9.55
N GLY A 590 -33.26 29.75 -8.90
CA GLY A 590 -32.88 30.97 -9.58
C GLY A 590 -31.36 31.07 -9.63
N VAL A 591 -30.81 31.44 -10.78
CA VAL A 591 -29.36 31.64 -10.94
C VAL A 591 -29.04 33.00 -11.53
N ARG A 592 -27.94 33.61 -11.09
CA ARG A 592 -27.40 34.85 -11.66
C ARG A 592 -25.89 34.80 -11.73
N GLN A 593 -25.36 34.97 -12.93
CA GLN A 593 -23.91 35.13 -13.12
C GLN A 593 -23.50 36.55 -12.71
N VAL A 594 -22.52 36.66 -11.83
CA VAL A 594 -22.01 37.95 -11.33
C VAL A 594 -20.64 38.27 -11.91
N ALA A 595 -19.87 37.24 -12.22
CA ALA A 595 -18.59 37.32 -12.92
C ALA A 595 -18.40 36.06 -13.78
N GLU A 596 -17.35 36.03 -14.60
CA GLU A 596 -17.05 34.93 -15.54
C GLU A 596 -17.11 33.53 -14.87
N GLU A 597 -16.75 33.43 -13.59
CA GLU A 597 -16.68 32.17 -12.83
C GLU A 597 -17.46 32.17 -11.51
N VAL A 598 -18.36 33.14 -11.31
CA VAL A 598 -19.09 33.32 -10.04
C VAL A 598 -20.59 33.34 -10.27
N LEU A 599 -21.30 32.43 -9.59
CA LEU A 599 -22.74 32.24 -9.71
C LEU A 599 -23.44 32.46 -8.37
N ILE A 600 -24.51 33.24 -8.35
CA ILE A 600 -25.46 33.26 -7.24
C ILE A 600 -26.56 32.25 -7.54
N VAL A 601 -26.87 31.41 -6.56
CA VAL A 601 -27.92 30.38 -6.64
C VAL A 601 -28.90 30.59 -5.49
N GLY A 602 -30.20 30.61 -5.77
CA GLY A 602 -31.25 30.69 -4.75
C GLY A 602 -32.34 29.65 -4.94
N HIS A 603 -32.78 29.01 -3.86
CA HIS A 603 -33.92 28.09 -3.88
C HIS A 603 -35.22 28.88 -3.93
N ALA A 604 -35.98 28.76 -5.01
CA ALA A 604 -37.24 29.47 -5.18
C ALA A 604 -38.32 28.96 -4.23
N ARG A 605 -39.23 29.84 -3.82
CA ARG A 605 -40.47 29.46 -3.12
C ARG A 605 -41.46 28.86 -4.11
N ASP A 606 -42.46 28.16 -3.59
CA ASP A 606 -43.49 27.52 -4.41
C ASP A 606 -44.20 28.53 -5.32
N GLY A 607 -44.41 28.14 -6.58
CA GLY A 607 -45.02 28.96 -7.63
C GLY A 607 -44.21 30.17 -8.13
N VAL A 608 -42.94 30.32 -7.74
CA VAL A 608 -42.10 31.47 -8.17
C VAL A 608 -41.40 31.24 -9.52
N LEU A 609 -41.08 29.99 -9.83
CA LEU A 609 -40.41 29.58 -11.08
C LEU A 609 -41.13 28.36 -11.66
N ASP A 610 -41.28 28.33 -12.99
CA ASP A 610 -41.88 27.21 -13.72
C ASP A 610 -40.82 26.20 -14.23
N GLU A 611 -39.58 26.65 -14.39
CA GLU A 611 -38.45 25.82 -14.84
C GLU A 611 -37.56 25.40 -13.67
N ASP A 612 -36.91 24.24 -13.78
CA ASP A 612 -35.99 23.69 -12.77
C ASP A 612 -34.83 24.64 -12.42
N VAL A 613 -34.31 25.37 -13.42
CA VAL A 613 -33.28 26.39 -13.27
C VAL A 613 -33.61 27.56 -14.19
N ALA A 614 -33.65 28.79 -13.65
CA ALA A 614 -33.97 29.99 -14.42
C ALA A 614 -33.03 31.17 -14.10
N LEU A 615 -32.71 31.99 -15.10
CA LEU A 615 -31.95 33.23 -14.91
C LEU A 615 -32.79 34.28 -14.16
N ARG A 616 -32.20 34.90 -13.13
CA ARG A 616 -32.91 35.85 -12.27
C ARG A 616 -32.05 37.06 -11.93
N SER A 617 -32.45 38.23 -12.46
CA SER A 617 -31.74 39.49 -12.22
C SER A 617 -31.92 40.04 -10.81
N ASP A 618 -32.98 39.65 -10.10
CA ASP A 618 -33.31 40.10 -8.74
C ASP A 618 -32.56 39.35 -7.62
N LEU A 619 -31.70 38.38 -7.98
CA LEU A 619 -30.85 37.64 -7.04
C LEU A 619 -29.59 38.42 -6.67
N GLU A 620 -29.69 39.33 -5.70
CA GLU A 620 -28.57 40.18 -5.28
C GLU A 620 -28.24 40.07 -3.78
N PHE A 621 -26.95 39.90 -3.48
CA PHE A 621 -26.43 40.02 -2.11
C PHE A 621 -26.49 41.48 -1.64
N GLY A 622 -26.86 41.68 -0.37
CA GLY A 622 -26.93 43.01 0.26
C GLY A 622 -28.30 43.67 0.26
N THR A 623 -29.30 43.09 -0.43
CA THR A 623 -30.71 43.52 -0.35
C THR A 623 -31.57 42.47 0.35
N LYS A 624 -32.75 42.86 0.85
CA LYS A 624 -33.75 41.93 1.44
C LYS A 624 -34.85 41.54 0.45
N HIS A 625 -34.75 41.95 -0.82
CA HIS A 625 -35.82 41.75 -1.80
C HIS A 625 -36.02 40.27 -2.18
N TRP A 626 -34.93 39.51 -2.26
CA TRP A 626 -34.95 38.09 -2.59
C TRP A 626 -35.77 37.24 -1.60
N LEU A 627 -35.91 37.65 -0.32
CA LEU A 627 -36.68 36.91 0.70
C LEU A 627 -38.15 36.66 0.32
N ARG A 628 -38.70 37.50 -0.58
CA ARG A 628 -40.07 37.37 -1.12
C ARG A 628 -40.22 36.19 -2.06
N HIS A 629 -39.17 35.85 -2.79
CA HIS A 629 -39.19 34.90 -3.90
C HIS A 629 -38.37 33.63 -3.62
N PHE A 630 -37.39 33.70 -2.73
CA PHE A 630 -36.44 32.63 -2.46
C PHE A 630 -36.37 32.30 -0.97
N HIS A 631 -36.13 31.03 -0.66
CA HIS A 631 -35.88 30.53 0.70
C HIS A 631 -34.50 30.93 1.20
N ASP A 632 -33.50 30.84 0.32
CA ASP A 632 -32.11 31.24 0.57
C ASP A 632 -31.44 31.70 -0.72
N ILE A 633 -30.26 32.30 -0.58
CA ILE A 633 -29.32 32.57 -1.68
C ILE A 633 -27.91 32.20 -1.23
N SER A 634 -27.07 31.75 -2.16
CA SER A 634 -25.66 31.43 -1.88
C SER A 634 -24.77 31.72 -3.08
N LEU A 635 -23.49 31.94 -2.80
CA LEU A 635 -22.46 32.18 -3.80
C LEU A 635 -21.74 30.86 -4.11
N PHE A 636 -21.56 30.57 -5.39
CA PHE A 636 -20.61 29.59 -5.88
C PHE A 636 -19.46 30.32 -6.57
N ASP A 637 -18.25 30.12 -6.06
CA ASP A 637 -17.00 30.67 -6.57
C ASP A 637 -16.06 29.48 -6.84
N GLY A 638 -15.78 29.18 -8.12
CA GLY A 638 -14.74 28.19 -8.47
C GLY A 638 -15.09 27.04 -9.42
N PRO A 639 -15.46 27.30 -10.69
CA PRO A 639 -15.33 26.31 -11.76
C PRO A 639 -13.87 25.91 -12.05
N GLY A 640 -12.87 26.67 -11.58
CA GLY A 640 -11.44 26.38 -11.79
C GLY A 640 -10.81 25.31 -10.89
N GLU A 641 -11.54 24.77 -9.90
CA GLU A 641 -11.05 23.71 -9.01
C GLU A 641 -11.68 22.36 -9.37
N HIS A 642 -10.85 21.31 -9.44
CA HIS A 642 -11.29 19.95 -9.76
C HIS A 642 -12.36 19.47 -8.75
N LEU A 643 -13.53 19.03 -9.25
CA LEU A 643 -14.69 18.58 -8.47
C LEU A 643 -15.29 19.63 -7.51
N ALA A 644 -15.07 20.92 -7.75
CA ALA A 644 -15.58 22.00 -6.88
C ALA A 644 -17.10 21.96 -6.70
N ARG A 645 -17.87 21.61 -7.75
CA ARG A 645 -19.34 21.49 -7.67
C ARG A 645 -19.79 20.48 -6.62
N TRP A 646 -19.07 19.38 -6.48
CA TRP A 646 -19.36 18.32 -5.50
C TRP A 646 -19.07 18.80 -4.08
N LYS A 647 -17.96 19.52 -3.88
CA LYS A 647 -17.60 20.08 -2.56
C LYS A 647 -18.63 21.11 -2.12
N TRP A 648 -19.01 22.02 -3.02
CA TRP A 648 -19.98 23.07 -2.73
C TRP A 648 -21.36 22.50 -2.41
N THR A 649 -21.91 21.62 -3.25
CA THR A 649 -23.23 21.01 -3.04
C THR A 649 -23.28 20.20 -1.75
N ARG A 650 -22.27 19.36 -1.48
CA ARG A 650 -22.16 18.63 -0.20
C ARG A 650 -22.15 19.59 0.98
N ASN A 651 -21.31 20.63 0.96
CA ASN A 651 -21.19 21.57 2.07
C ASN A 651 -22.51 22.29 2.37
N ARG A 652 -23.35 22.56 1.37
CA ARG A 652 -24.69 23.10 1.56
C ARG A 652 -25.64 22.16 2.30
N LEU A 653 -25.47 20.85 2.13
CA LEU A 653 -26.27 19.84 2.83
C LEU A 653 -25.77 19.60 4.27
N ARG A 654 -24.48 19.82 4.52
CA ARG A 654 -23.87 19.61 5.85
C ARG A 654 -24.39 20.58 6.90
N GLU A 655 -24.70 21.82 6.54
CA GLU A 655 -25.15 22.82 7.50
C GLU A 655 -26.55 22.51 8.08
N PRO A 656 -27.59 22.24 7.26
CA PRO A 656 -28.88 21.74 7.75
C PRO A 656 -28.74 20.45 8.57
N LEU A 657 -27.92 19.50 8.11
CA LEU A 657 -27.65 18.27 8.84
C LEU A 657 -27.05 18.54 10.23
N ALA A 658 -26.03 19.39 10.31
CA ALA A 658 -25.42 19.78 11.58
C ALA A 658 -26.42 20.47 12.52
N ARG A 659 -27.40 21.21 11.98
CA ARG A 659 -28.50 21.79 12.76
C ARG A 659 -29.40 20.72 13.36
N HIS A 660 -29.85 19.75 12.56
CA HIS A 660 -30.67 18.63 13.03
C HIS A 660 -29.95 17.78 14.08
N LEU A 661 -28.65 17.56 13.90
CA LEU A 661 -27.83 16.85 14.90
C LEU A 661 -27.78 17.62 16.22
N ARG A 662 -27.43 18.91 16.22
CA ARG A 662 -27.42 19.74 17.45
C ARG A 662 -28.76 19.74 18.17
N GLN A 663 -29.86 19.79 17.43
CA GLN A 663 -31.21 19.81 17.98
C GLN A 663 -31.73 18.41 18.35
N ARG A 664 -31.07 17.34 17.89
CA ARG A 664 -31.47 15.93 18.05
C ARG A 664 -32.84 15.63 17.46
N THR A 665 -33.07 16.14 16.25
CA THR A 665 -34.39 16.12 15.59
C THR A 665 -34.44 15.24 14.34
N LEU A 666 -33.42 14.41 14.10
CA LEU A 666 -33.49 13.44 13.01
C LEU A 666 -34.63 12.44 13.26
N PRO A 667 -35.37 12.06 12.21
CA PRO A 667 -36.40 11.02 12.28
C PRO A 667 -35.90 9.72 12.91
N VAL A 668 -36.73 9.12 13.75
CA VAL A 668 -36.55 7.78 14.32
C VAL A 668 -37.90 7.05 14.29
N PRO A 669 -37.93 5.72 14.32
CA PRO A 669 -39.19 4.98 14.42
C PRO A 669 -39.98 5.40 15.68
N PRO A 670 -41.33 5.45 15.65
CA PRO A 670 -42.14 5.89 16.79
C PRO A 670 -41.93 5.08 18.08
N LYS A 671 -41.51 3.81 17.96
CA LYS A 671 -41.22 2.92 19.10
C LYS A 671 -39.75 2.97 19.57
N SER A 672 -38.95 3.84 18.98
CA SER A 672 -37.55 4.00 19.34
C SER A 672 -37.41 4.46 20.81
N PRO A 673 -36.39 3.98 21.54
CA PRO A 673 -36.03 4.57 22.82
C PRO A 673 -35.76 6.09 22.73
N LEU A 674 -35.21 6.56 21.61
CA LEU A 674 -34.93 7.98 21.40
C LEU A 674 -36.21 8.81 21.18
N ALA A 675 -37.22 8.23 20.52
CA ALA A 675 -38.53 8.85 20.38
C ALA A 675 -39.20 9.01 21.75
N THR A 676 -39.09 7.99 22.60
CA THR A 676 -39.61 8.00 23.98
C THR A 676 -38.94 9.08 24.82
N GLU A 677 -37.60 9.21 24.76
CA GLU A 677 -36.88 10.27 25.45
C GLU A 677 -37.25 11.67 24.94
N ARG A 678 -37.41 11.84 23.61
CA ARG A 678 -37.81 13.13 23.02
C ARG A 678 -39.23 13.52 23.40
N LEU A 679 -40.16 12.57 23.38
CA LEU A 679 -41.55 12.72 23.81
C LEU A 679 -41.61 13.23 25.25
N TRP A 680 -40.95 12.53 26.17
CA TRP A 680 -40.89 12.93 27.59
C TRP A 680 -40.25 14.30 27.76
N PHE A 681 -39.12 14.57 27.09
CA PHE A 681 -38.42 15.84 27.19
C PHE A 681 -39.29 17.02 26.75
N LEU A 682 -39.94 16.93 25.59
CA LEU A 682 -40.79 18.00 25.06
C LEU A 682 -42.06 18.19 25.91
N ALA A 683 -42.72 17.09 26.29
CA ALA A 683 -43.89 17.13 27.17
C ALA A 683 -43.57 17.84 28.48
N ARG A 684 -42.47 17.45 29.13
CA ARG A 684 -42.02 18.05 30.39
C ARG A 684 -41.68 19.54 30.21
N LEU A 685 -41.00 19.91 29.13
CA LEU A 685 -40.61 21.29 28.84
C LEU A 685 -41.82 22.21 28.61
N ILE A 686 -42.84 21.74 27.88
CA ILE A 686 -44.08 22.48 27.62
C ILE A 686 -44.87 22.67 28.92
N MET A 687 -45.07 21.59 29.69
CA MET A 687 -45.83 21.65 30.94
C MET A 687 -45.12 22.50 32.01
N GLU A 688 -43.78 22.45 32.06
CA GLU A 688 -42.99 23.30 32.97
C GLU A 688 -43.13 24.78 32.60
N ASN A 689 -43.16 25.12 31.31
CA ASN A 689 -43.37 26.47 30.83
C ASN A 689 -44.80 26.99 31.12
N GLN A 690 -45.80 26.11 31.08
CA GLN A 690 -47.19 26.45 31.40
C GLN A 690 -47.42 26.68 32.90
N HIS A 691 -46.91 25.79 33.75
CA HIS A 691 -47.20 25.79 35.20
C HIS A 691 -46.14 26.47 36.06
N GLY A 692 -44.97 26.81 35.50
CA GLY A 692 -43.85 27.43 36.22
C GLY A 692 -43.19 26.51 37.25
N ARG A 693 -43.46 25.21 37.22
CA ARG A 693 -42.87 24.18 38.08
C ARG A 693 -42.58 22.93 37.27
N LYS A 694 -41.47 22.25 37.59
CA LYS A 694 -41.15 20.93 37.01
C LYS A 694 -42.28 19.96 37.35
N PRO A 695 -42.93 19.34 36.35
CA PRO A 695 -43.96 18.34 36.62
C PRO A 695 -43.33 17.13 37.35
N ALA A 696 -44.16 16.39 38.06
CA ALA A 696 -43.75 15.13 38.68
C ALA A 696 -43.27 14.13 37.60
N ARG A 697 -42.75 12.96 38.00
CA ARG A 697 -42.35 11.88 37.06
C ARG A 697 -43.52 11.26 36.27
N GLN A 698 -44.70 11.89 36.32
CA GLN A 698 -45.89 11.58 35.54
C GLN A 698 -46.53 12.89 35.06
N ILE A 699 -46.95 12.93 33.79
CA ILE A 699 -47.64 14.06 33.17
C ILE A 699 -49.04 13.59 32.74
N PRO A 700 -50.13 14.23 33.21
CA PRO A 700 -51.48 13.93 32.72
C PRO A 700 -51.60 14.21 31.22
N LEU A 701 -51.98 13.20 30.43
CA LEU A 701 -52.03 13.31 28.97
C LEU A 701 -53.13 14.26 28.48
N GLY A 702 -54.23 14.41 29.23
CA GLY A 702 -55.30 15.35 28.91
C GLY A 702 -54.84 16.81 28.96
N ASP A 703 -54.08 17.17 30.00
CA ASP A 703 -53.54 18.52 30.17
C ASP A 703 -52.51 18.83 29.08
N LEU A 704 -51.62 17.85 28.81
CA LEU A 704 -50.61 17.97 27.76
C LEU A 704 -51.23 18.16 26.37
N ARG A 705 -52.23 17.35 25.98
CA ARG A 705 -52.91 17.47 24.69
C ARG A 705 -53.56 18.85 24.51
N THR A 706 -54.24 19.34 25.55
CA THR A 706 -54.88 20.67 25.52
C THR A 706 -53.86 21.79 25.26
N GLU A 707 -52.68 21.70 25.89
CA GLU A 707 -51.63 22.70 25.70
C GLU A 707 -50.94 22.58 24.34
N VAL A 708 -50.73 21.35 23.84
CA VAL A 708 -50.20 21.11 22.49
C VAL A 708 -51.14 21.64 21.42
N ASP A 709 -52.45 21.39 21.51
CA ASP A 709 -53.47 21.93 20.59
C ASP A 709 -53.40 23.47 20.50
N ARG A 710 -53.23 24.12 21.67
CA ARG A 710 -53.06 25.58 21.76
C ARG A 710 -51.81 26.05 21.02
N LEU A 711 -50.69 25.34 21.16
CA LEU A 711 -49.42 25.67 20.52
C LEU A 711 -49.45 25.38 19.01
N VAL A 712 -50.12 24.30 18.57
CA VAL A 712 -50.33 23.97 17.14
C VAL A 712 -51.15 25.07 16.46
N ALA A 713 -52.26 25.50 17.07
CA ALA A 713 -53.07 26.59 16.56
C ALA A 713 -52.27 27.90 16.44
N GLN A 714 -51.41 28.19 17.42
CA GLN A 714 -50.49 29.34 17.35
C GLN A 714 -49.49 29.18 16.20
N ALA A 715 -48.86 28.01 16.06
CA ALA A 715 -47.88 27.74 15.01
C ALA A 715 -48.47 27.87 13.60
N ALA A 716 -49.75 27.51 13.41
CA ALA A 716 -50.45 27.61 12.13
C ALA A 716 -50.61 29.05 11.61
N THR A 717 -50.57 30.06 12.50
CA THR A 717 -50.72 31.48 12.12
C THR A 717 -49.39 32.18 11.81
N THR A 718 -48.26 31.48 11.95
CA THR A 718 -46.91 32.06 11.83
C THR A 718 -46.08 31.26 10.84
N VAL A 719 -45.06 31.90 10.25
CA VAL A 719 -44.09 31.18 9.39
C VAL A 719 -43.24 30.21 10.23
N ARG A 720 -42.80 30.65 11.43
CA ARG A 720 -42.12 29.83 12.45
C ARG A 720 -42.23 30.55 13.79
N SER A 721 -42.56 29.80 14.84
CA SER A 721 -42.55 30.25 16.24
C SER A 721 -41.52 29.47 17.05
N THR A 722 -40.88 30.14 18.01
CA THR A 722 -39.92 29.54 18.95
C THR A 722 -40.27 29.97 20.36
N TRP A 723 -40.41 29.00 21.26
CA TRP A 723 -40.72 29.22 22.67
C TRP A 723 -39.48 28.96 23.53
N ARG A 724 -39.15 29.89 24.41
CA ARG A 724 -37.98 29.81 25.30
C ARG A 724 -38.42 29.44 26.71
N HIS A 725 -37.70 28.52 27.33
CA HIS A 725 -37.81 28.15 28.74
C HIS A 725 -36.54 28.57 29.47
N GLY A 726 -36.59 28.82 30.79
CA GLY A 726 -35.45 29.35 31.55
C GLY A 726 -34.11 28.63 31.27
N GLY A 727 -33.03 29.40 31.08
CA GLY A 727 -31.72 28.90 30.65
C GLY A 727 -31.55 28.89 29.12
N SER A 728 -30.86 27.87 28.59
CA SER A 728 -30.59 27.67 27.15
C SER A 728 -31.66 26.83 26.42
N LYS A 729 -32.72 26.39 27.10
CA LYS A 729 -33.71 25.43 26.57
C LYS A 729 -34.81 26.14 25.78
N SER A 730 -35.11 25.64 24.58
CA SER A 730 -36.20 26.14 23.74
C SER A 730 -36.75 25.02 22.86
N PHE A 731 -38.00 25.16 22.44
CA PHE A 731 -38.65 24.32 21.45
C PHE A 731 -39.31 25.20 20.38
N ASP A 732 -39.53 24.67 19.18
CA ASP A 732 -40.10 25.45 18.07
C ASP A 732 -41.30 24.78 17.40
N SER A 733 -41.83 25.40 16.35
CA SER A 733 -43.04 24.94 15.66
C SER A 733 -42.90 23.54 15.09
N ASP A 734 -41.68 23.11 14.72
CA ASP A 734 -41.44 21.78 14.19
C ASP A 734 -41.50 20.75 15.34
N ASP A 735 -40.98 21.09 16.53
CA ASP A 735 -41.10 20.26 17.73
C ASP A 735 -42.55 20.09 18.20
N VAL A 736 -43.35 21.17 18.15
CA VAL A 736 -44.77 21.12 18.54
C VAL A 736 -45.56 20.21 17.59
N ARG A 737 -45.34 20.35 16.28
CA ARG A 737 -46.01 19.50 15.28
C ARG A 737 -45.59 18.03 15.40
N TRP A 738 -44.31 17.79 15.67
CA TRP A 738 -43.81 16.44 15.91
C TRP A 738 -44.47 15.83 17.16
N LEU A 739 -44.52 16.58 18.27
CA LEU A 739 -45.14 16.13 19.51
C LEU A 739 -46.64 15.82 19.33
N ASP A 740 -47.37 16.68 18.61
CA ASP A 740 -48.78 16.48 18.30
C ASP A 740 -49.02 15.15 17.57
N ALA A 741 -48.24 14.88 16.52
CA ALA A 741 -48.31 13.63 15.76
C ALA A 741 -47.96 12.39 16.61
N GLU A 742 -46.95 12.49 17.49
CA GLU A 742 -46.60 11.37 18.38
C GLU A 742 -47.69 11.10 19.44
N LEU A 743 -48.34 12.15 19.96
CA LEU A 743 -49.40 12.00 20.98
C LEU A 743 -50.65 11.28 20.46
N GLU A 744 -50.86 11.20 19.14
CA GLU A 744 -51.92 10.36 18.53
C GLU A 744 -51.68 8.85 18.78
N HIS A 745 -50.42 8.46 18.90
CA HIS A 745 -49.99 7.06 19.06
C HIS A 745 -49.89 6.64 20.54
N VAL A 746 -49.85 7.60 21.47
CA VAL A 746 -49.76 7.35 22.92
C VAL A 746 -51.13 6.99 23.50
N ARG A 747 -51.19 5.86 24.21
CA ARG A 747 -52.38 5.35 24.92
C ARG A 747 -52.21 5.48 26.43
N GLY A 748 -53.33 5.61 27.15
CA GLY A 748 -53.35 5.76 28.61
C GLY A 748 -53.74 7.17 29.07
N ASP A 749 -53.71 7.39 30.38
CA ASP A 749 -54.11 8.65 31.03
C ASP A 749 -52.90 9.52 31.45
N VAL A 750 -51.73 8.90 31.62
CA VAL A 750 -50.50 9.56 32.05
C VAL A 750 -49.32 9.16 31.17
N LEU A 751 -48.41 10.10 30.95
CA LEU A 751 -47.08 9.87 30.40
C LEU A 751 -46.08 9.74 31.55
N GLU A 752 -45.30 8.66 31.57
CA GLU A 752 -44.33 8.38 32.64
C GLU A 752 -42.89 8.73 32.24
N ASP A 753 -42.07 9.05 33.23
CA ASP A 753 -40.63 9.22 33.05
C ASP A 753 -39.98 7.90 32.62
N PRO A 754 -39.18 7.87 31.54
CA PRO A 754 -38.55 6.64 31.05
C PRO A 754 -37.50 6.06 32.00
N TYR A 755 -37.02 6.83 33.00
CA TYR A 755 -36.00 6.38 33.94
C TYR A 755 -36.57 6.09 35.34
N PRO A 756 -36.01 5.11 36.09
CA PRO A 756 -36.50 4.76 37.42
C PRO A 756 -36.22 5.83 38.48
N ALA A 757 -37.04 5.83 39.55
CA ALA A 757 -36.89 6.67 40.73
C ALA A 757 -35.59 6.40 41.51
N PRO A 758 -35.00 7.43 42.15
CA PRO A 758 -33.92 7.19 43.11
C PRO A 758 -34.39 6.23 44.21
N ASP A 759 -33.56 5.24 44.54
CA ASP A 759 -33.86 4.18 45.52
C ASP A 759 -33.31 4.47 46.92
N ARG A 760 -32.53 5.56 47.09
CA ARG A 760 -32.02 6.00 48.38
C ARG A 760 -32.79 7.21 48.88
N THR A 761 -33.41 7.06 50.04
CA THR A 761 -34.04 8.16 50.78
C THR A 761 -33.16 8.57 51.95
N GLY A 762 -32.46 9.71 51.86
CA GLY A 762 -31.69 10.24 52.99
C GLY A 762 -30.99 11.58 52.72
N GLY A 763 -31.22 12.55 53.61
CA GLY A 763 -30.50 13.83 53.69
C GLY A 763 -30.68 14.77 52.50
N ASN A 764 -30.15 16.00 52.59
CA ASN A 764 -30.06 16.93 51.46
C ASN A 764 -28.78 16.56 50.67
N PRO A 765 -28.86 15.76 49.59
CA PRO A 765 -27.68 15.18 48.96
C PRO A 765 -26.85 16.28 48.28
N ARG A 766 -25.52 16.22 48.44
CA ARG A 766 -24.60 17.16 47.80
C ARG A 766 -24.61 17.06 46.27
N TYR A 767 -24.75 15.85 45.74
CA TYR A 767 -24.84 15.57 44.30
C TYR A 767 -26.01 14.64 44.00
N TYR A 768 -26.60 14.77 42.81
CA TYR A 768 -27.80 14.02 42.42
C TYR A 768 -27.59 12.50 42.44
N TRP A 769 -26.39 12.02 42.07
CA TRP A 769 -26.05 10.59 42.06
C TRP A 769 -26.06 9.94 43.45
N HIS A 770 -25.93 10.69 44.56
CA HIS A 770 -26.01 10.14 45.93
C HIS A 770 -27.38 9.50 46.23
N THR A 771 -28.42 9.90 45.50
CA THR A 771 -29.78 9.37 45.66
C THR A 771 -29.99 8.02 44.98
N TYR A 772 -28.99 7.52 44.24
CA TYR A 772 -29.03 6.24 43.55
C TYR A 772 -28.01 5.27 44.18
N SER A 773 -28.40 4.02 44.38
CA SER A 773 -27.45 2.95 44.74
C SER A 773 -26.50 2.64 43.59
N PRO A 774 -25.28 2.10 43.88
CA PRO A 774 -24.40 1.57 42.85
C PRO A 774 -25.10 0.56 41.92
N GLU A 775 -25.94 -0.31 42.47
CA GLU A 775 -26.67 -1.34 41.74
C GLU A 775 -27.70 -0.73 40.77
N LEU A 776 -28.48 0.24 41.24
CA LEU A 776 -29.41 0.98 40.39
C LEU A 776 -28.65 1.82 39.34
N THR A 777 -27.52 2.41 39.71
CA THR A 777 -26.65 3.17 38.78
C THR A 777 -26.13 2.29 37.65
N ARG A 778 -25.69 1.06 37.97
CA ARG A 778 -25.32 0.06 36.97
C ARG A 778 -26.51 -0.30 36.07
N SER A 779 -27.70 -0.52 36.64
CA SER A 779 -28.90 -0.88 35.87
C SER A 779 -29.26 0.21 34.88
N ILE A 780 -29.40 1.47 35.34
CA ILE A 780 -29.71 2.62 34.47
C ILE A 780 -28.64 2.77 33.39
N THR A 781 -27.36 2.67 33.75
CA THR A 781 -26.27 2.73 32.75
C THR A 781 -26.40 1.64 31.69
N THR A 782 -26.73 0.41 32.10
CA THR A 782 -26.90 -0.72 31.19
C THR A 782 -28.05 -0.46 30.22
N ASP A 783 -29.17 0.07 30.72
CA ASP A 783 -30.35 0.39 29.91
C ASP A 783 -30.06 1.57 28.97
N VAL A 784 -29.42 2.64 29.45
CA VAL A 784 -28.98 3.79 28.62
C VAL A 784 -28.06 3.36 27.48
N LEU A 785 -27.06 2.51 27.76
CA LEU A 785 -26.14 2.01 26.73
C LEU A 785 -26.87 1.14 25.70
N ARG A 786 -27.80 0.29 26.15
CA ARG A 786 -28.61 -0.57 25.27
C ARG A 786 -29.51 0.28 24.37
N ASP A 787 -30.23 1.22 24.96
CA ASP A 787 -31.16 2.10 24.26
C ASP A 787 -30.43 3.04 23.30
N ALA A 788 -29.22 3.49 23.65
CA ALA A 788 -28.37 4.26 22.76
C ALA A 788 -27.91 3.43 21.55
N LEU A 789 -27.57 2.14 21.74
CA LEU A 789 -27.16 1.26 20.62
C LEU A 789 -28.33 0.97 19.67
N ILE A 790 -29.51 0.70 20.24
CA ILE A 790 -30.76 0.54 19.47
C ILE A 790 -31.07 1.83 18.71
N GLY A 791 -31.08 2.96 19.43
CA GLY A 791 -31.37 4.27 18.85
C GLY A 791 -30.37 4.70 17.79
N TYR A 792 -29.09 4.41 17.96
CA TYR A 792 -28.07 4.65 16.95
C TYR A 792 -28.33 3.83 15.68
N ARG A 793 -28.61 2.53 15.80
CA ARG A 793 -28.95 1.67 14.66
C ARG A 793 -30.14 2.25 13.90
N GLU A 794 -31.22 2.58 14.61
CA GLU A 794 -32.45 3.12 14.03
C GLU A 794 -32.23 4.49 13.37
N LEU A 795 -31.40 5.36 13.95
CA LEU A 795 -31.00 6.64 13.33
C LEU A 795 -30.32 6.41 11.99
N VAL A 796 -29.38 5.45 11.92
CA VAL A 796 -28.66 5.13 10.68
C VAL A 796 -29.59 4.51 9.65
N GLU A 797 -30.38 3.49 10.02
CA GLU A 797 -31.29 2.80 9.09
C GLU A 797 -32.37 3.75 8.53
N THR A 798 -32.87 4.68 9.35
CA THR A 798 -33.95 5.60 8.96
C THR A 798 -33.43 6.75 8.08
N ASN A 799 -32.25 7.29 8.38
CA ASN A 799 -31.77 8.55 7.77
C ASN A 799 -30.57 8.38 6.83
N PHE A 800 -29.84 7.27 6.94
CA PHE A 800 -28.60 7.01 6.19
C PHE A 800 -28.55 5.57 5.65
N PRO A 801 -29.63 5.06 5.02
CA PRO A 801 -29.71 3.64 4.63
C PRO A 801 -28.59 3.19 3.69
N GLN A 802 -28.06 4.10 2.87
CA GLN A 802 -26.99 3.82 1.92
C GLN A 802 -25.56 3.93 2.50
N PHE A 803 -25.40 4.45 3.72
CA PHE A 803 -24.07 4.65 4.31
C PHE A 803 -23.50 3.31 4.81
N GLY A 804 -24.34 2.53 5.49
CA GLY A 804 -24.00 1.20 6.03
C GLY A 804 -22.69 1.18 6.82
N ALA A 805 -21.81 0.23 6.50
CA ALA A 805 -20.53 0.01 7.19
C ALA A 805 -19.50 1.13 6.95
N ALA A 806 -19.82 2.14 6.12
CA ALA A 806 -19.05 3.37 6.08
C ALA A 806 -19.07 4.12 7.42
N LEU A 807 -20.15 3.95 8.21
CA LEU A 807 -20.23 4.46 9.57
C LEU A 807 -19.57 3.46 10.53
N GLY A 808 -18.58 3.93 11.29
CA GLY A 808 -17.69 3.07 12.07
C GLY A 808 -18.43 2.19 13.07
N LEU A 809 -19.37 2.75 13.85
CA LEU A 809 -20.15 1.95 14.79
C LEU A 809 -21.17 1.04 14.11
N TYR A 810 -21.81 1.51 13.04
CA TYR A 810 -22.78 0.71 12.31
C TYR A 810 -22.14 -0.53 11.67
N GLY A 811 -20.90 -0.39 11.16
CA GLY A 811 -20.13 -1.53 10.64
C GLY A 811 -19.71 -2.57 11.70
N VAL A 812 -19.92 -2.28 12.98
CA VAL A 812 -19.68 -3.22 14.10
C VAL A 812 -20.98 -3.91 14.54
N LEU A 813 -22.15 -3.45 14.10
CA LEU A 813 -23.42 -4.08 14.42
C LEU A 813 -23.59 -5.41 13.68
N PRO A 814 -24.26 -6.42 14.29
CA PRO A 814 -24.81 -6.42 15.64
C PRO A 814 -23.69 -6.42 16.70
N ALA A 815 -23.85 -5.62 17.76
CA ALA A 815 -22.77 -5.36 18.70
C ALA A 815 -23.12 -5.73 20.15
N ARG A 816 -22.07 -6.10 20.89
CA ARG A 816 -22.07 -6.29 22.34
C ARG A 816 -21.20 -5.23 23.00
N ALA A 817 -21.70 -4.65 24.09
CA ALA A 817 -20.95 -3.71 24.91
C ALA A 817 -20.51 -4.39 26.21
N LYS A 818 -19.24 -4.22 26.57
CA LYS A 818 -18.68 -4.70 27.84
C LYS A 818 -17.94 -3.58 28.54
N GLY A 819 -18.20 -3.36 29.81
CA GLY A 819 -17.59 -2.26 30.54
C GLY A 819 -17.75 -2.34 32.06
N VAL A 820 -17.43 -1.23 32.71
CA VAL A 820 -17.52 -1.06 34.16
C VAL A 820 -18.08 0.32 34.48
N VAL A 821 -18.98 0.38 35.47
CA VAL A 821 -19.42 1.61 36.11
C VAL A 821 -18.53 1.85 37.32
N ILE A 822 -17.84 2.98 37.31
CA ILE A 822 -16.90 3.41 38.34
C ILE A 822 -17.63 4.42 39.22
N MET A 823 -17.97 3.98 40.42
CA MET A 823 -18.59 4.84 41.43
C MET A 823 -17.49 5.67 42.11
N PRO A 824 -17.64 7.00 42.16
CA PRO A 824 -16.67 7.84 42.84
C PRO A 824 -16.69 7.60 44.35
N SER A 825 -15.58 7.96 45.01
CA SER A 825 -15.51 7.94 46.46
C SER A 825 -16.55 8.91 47.08
N PRO A 826 -17.35 8.48 48.07
CA PRO A 826 -18.32 9.36 48.75
C PRO A 826 -17.69 10.61 49.39
N ASP A 827 -16.39 10.54 49.70
CA ASP A 827 -15.64 11.61 50.34
C ASP A 827 -14.93 12.53 49.35
N ASP A 828 -14.97 12.25 48.03
CA ASP A 828 -14.35 13.11 47.01
C ASP A 828 -15.21 14.37 46.75
N PRO A 829 -14.73 15.57 47.14
CA PRO A 829 -15.48 16.80 46.95
C PRO A 829 -15.56 17.26 45.48
N GLN A 830 -14.84 16.63 44.54
CA GLN A 830 -14.84 16.94 43.11
C GLN A 830 -15.69 15.95 42.28
N ALA A 831 -16.17 14.85 42.86
CA ALA A 831 -16.89 13.81 42.13
C ALA A 831 -18.40 14.10 42.01
N TRP A 832 -18.78 14.76 40.91
CA TRP A 832 -20.17 15.16 40.64
C TRP A 832 -20.98 14.14 39.82
N SER A 833 -20.37 13.06 39.34
CA SER A 833 -21.03 11.99 38.55
C SER A 833 -20.30 10.65 38.65
N ALA A 834 -20.99 9.56 38.27
CA ALA A 834 -20.35 8.26 38.04
C ALA A 834 -19.69 8.22 36.66
N SER A 835 -18.53 7.57 36.56
CA SER A 835 -17.80 7.38 35.31
C SER A 835 -18.07 5.98 34.76
N VAL A 836 -18.09 5.85 33.44
CA VAL A 836 -18.36 4.59 32.75
C VAL A 836 -17.29 4.37 31.70
N ALA A 837 -16.63 3.22 31.76
CA ALA A 837 -15.66 2.78 30.78
C ALA A 837 -16.14 1.51 30.09
N PHE A 838 -16.25 1.52 28.77
CA PHE A 838 -16.76 0.38 28.01
C PHE A 838 -16.12 0.26 26.62
N ALA A 839 -16.16 -0.95 26.07
CA ALA A 839 -15.83 -1.26 24.68
C ALA A 839 -17.04 -1.86 23.97
N ILE A 840 -17.18 -1.54 22.68
CA ILE A 840 -18.21 -2.10 21.80
C ILE A 840 -17.50 -3.00 20.77
N HIS A 841 -18.00 -4.21 20.57
CA HIS A 841 -17.47 -5.17 19.60
C HIS A 841 -18.59 -5.90 18.87
N HIS A 842 -18.27 -6.45 17.71
CA HIS A 842 -19.21 -7.22 16.91
C HIS A 842 -19.56 -8.54 17.61
N ASP A 843 -20.85 -8.87 17.64
CA ASP A 843 -21.39 -10.10 18.18
C ASP A 843 -21.77 -11.04 17.04
N ALA A 844 -20.88 -11.95 16.68
CA ALA A 844 -21.08 -12.90 15.59
C ALA A 844 -22.22 -13.91 15.84
N SER A 845 -22.77 -13.98 17.06
CA SER A 845 -23.87 -14.87 17.41
C SER A 845 -25.26 -14.21 17.33
N ALA A 846 -25.30 -12.87 17.23
CA ALA A 846 -26.52 -12.09 17.16
C ALA A 846 -26.95 -11.82 15.71
N SER A 847 -28.25 -11.60 15.51
CA SER A 847 -28.81 -11.11 14.24
C SER A 847 -28.86 -9.57 14.22
N ASP A 848 -28.85 -8.95 13.04
CA ASP A 848 -28.77 -7.48 12.86
C ASP A 848 -29.79 -6.65 13.70
N HIS A 849 -30.99 -7.20 13.91
CA HIS A 849 -32.08 -6.54 14.65
C HIS A 849 -32.26 -7.02 16.10
N ASP A 850 -31.41 -7.93 16.57
CA ASP A 850 -31.49 -8.39 17.96
C ASP A 850 -31.19 -7.25 18.93
N THR A 851 -31.68 -7.38 20.16
CA THR A 851 -31.39 -6.45 21.24
C THR A 851 -29.91 -6.56 21.63
N PRO A 852 -29.12 -5.47 21.60
CA PRO A 852 -27.72 -5.50 21.96
C PRO A 852 -27.49 -6.01 23.38
N VAL A 853 -26.50 -6.89 23.55
CA VAL A 853 -26.08 -7.37 24.87
C VAL A 853 -25.15 -6.34 25.50
N VAL A 854 -25.44 -5.94 26.74
CA VAL A 854 -24.66 -4.96 27.49
C VAL A 854 -24.28 -5.55 28.85
N ASP A 855 -22.99 -5.78 29.05
CA ASP A 855 -22.43 -6.36 30.28
C ASP A 855 -21.63 -5.32 31.05
N MET A 856 -22.21 -4.81 32.15
CA MET A 856 -21.58 -3.80 32.99
C MET A 856 -21.17 -4.38 34.34
N GLY A 857 -19.88 -4.23 34.68
CA GLY A 857 -19.36 -4.43 36.03
C GLY A 857 -19.56 -3.19 36.92
N LEU A 858 -19.23 -3.32 38.21
CA LEU A 858 -19.16 -2.22 39.18
C LEU A 858 -17.75 -2.16 39.77
N ALA A 859 -17.20 -0.95 39.89
CA ALA A 859 -15.96 -0.65 40.59
C ALA A 859 -16.13 0.62 41.45
N GLN A 860 -15.26 0.79 42.44
CA GLN A 860 -15.18 1.99 43.28
C GLN A 860 -13.77 2.57 43.20
N GLU A 861 -13.64 3.90 43.14
CA GLU A 861 -12.32 4.53 43.21
C GLU A 861 -11.69 4.37 44.61
N PRO A 862 -10.36 4.14 44.71
CA PRO A 862 -9.36 4.04 43.63
C PRO A 862 -9.14 2.61 43.10
N ASP A 863 -9.89 1.61 43.61
CA ASP A 863 -9.72 0.18 43.33
C ASP A 863 -10.32 -0.23 41.98
N VAL A 864 -9.82 0.34 40.88
CA VAL A 864 -10.16 -0.12 39.51
C VAL A 864 -9.10 -1.14 39.06
N PRO A 865 -9.42 -2.44 38.96
CA PRO A 865 -8.46 -3.46 38.58
C PRO A 865 -7.84 -3.22 37.20
N ASN A 866 -6.51 -3.31 37.09
CA ASN A 866 -5.75 -3.01 35.86
C ASN A 866 -6.06 -4.01 34.71
N ASP A 867 -6.47 -5.23 35.07
CA ASP A 867 -6.94 -6.27 34.14
C ASP A 867 -8.23 -5.86 33.42
N ILE A 868 -9.12 -5.08 34.05
CA ILE A 868 -10.31 -4.54 33.38
C ILE A 868 -9.88 -3.60 32.24
N TRP A 869 -8.92 -2.71 32.49
CA TRP A 869 -8.39 -1.83 31.45
C TRP A 869 -7.65 -2.60 30.35
N GLN A 870 -6.91 -3.66 30.69
CA GLN A 870 -6.26 -4.51 29.69
C GLN A 870 -7.27 -5.27 28.83
N GLN A 871 -8.35 -5.80 29.42
CA GLN A 871 -9.41 -6.48 28.68
C GLN A 871 -10.18 -5.55 27.74
N ILE A 872 -10.44 -4.31 28.17
CA ILE A 872 -11.12 -3.31 27.33
C ILE A 872 -10.17 -2.80 26.21
N ARG A 873 -8.87 -2.65 26.48
CA ARG A 873 -7.85 -2.20 25.50
C ARG A 873 -7.40 -3.27 24.50
N ALA A 874 -7.52 -4.55 24.84
CA ALA A 874 -7.16 -5.66 23.94
C ALA A 874 -8.14 -5.83 22.77
N ILE A 875 -9.24 -5.06 22.74
CA ILE A 875 -10.30 -5.15 21.74
C ILE A 875 -10.00 -4.12 20.63
N HIS A 876 -9.61 -4.61 19.46
CA HIS A 876 -9.23 -3.76 18.31
C HIS A 876 -10.43 -3.12 17.61
N SER A 877 -10.26 -1.89 17.13
CA SER A 877 -11.28 -1.03 16.54
C SER A 877 -11.56 -1.28 15.05
N SER A 878 -12.76 -0.92 14.61
CA SER A 878 -13.19 -0.83 13.20
C SER A 878 -12.28 0.07 12.34
N VAL A 879 -12.30 -0.15 11.02
CA VAL A 879 -11.56 0.62 9.99
C VAL A 879 -11.79 2.14 10.06
N PHE A 880 -12.97 2.60 10.47
CA PHE A 880 -13.30 4.04 10.62
C PHE A 880 -13.21 4.57 12.07
N ARG A 881 -12.48 3.86 12.95
CA ARG A 881 -12.17 4.24 14.34
C ARG A 881 -13.38 4.50 15.24
N LEU A 882 -13.95 3.43 15.78
CA LEU A 882 -14.39 3.50 17.16
C LEU A 882 -13.16 3.52 18.08
N PRO A 883 -13.08 4.40 19.10
CA PRO A 883 -12.08 4.23 20.14
C PRO A 883 -12.24 2.84 20.75
N ALA A 884 -11.14 2.06 20.83
CA ALA A 884 -11.13 0.72 21.44
C ALA A 884 -11.74 0.72 22.86
N VAL A 885 -11.61 1.86 23.55
CA VAL A 885 -12.20 2.12 24.87
C VAL A 885 -12.90 3.47 24.84
N GLN A 886 -14.16 3.53 25.24
CA GLN A 886 -14.89 4.77 25.49
C GLN A 886 -14.99 5.00 26.99
N GLU A 887 -14.57 6.19 27.43
CA GLU A 887 -14.78 6.67 28.80
C GLU A 887 -15.77 7.83 28.74
N GLN A 888 -16.84 7.74 29.53
CA GLN A 888 -17.91 8.73 29.58
C GLN A 888 -18.35 9.00 31.01
N GLN A 889 -18.81 10.22 31.26
CA GLN A 889 -19.50 10.57 32.50
C GLN A 889 -21.01 10.45 32.26
N LEU A 890 -21.64 9.43 32.83
CA LEU A 890 -23.10 9.31 32.84
C LEU A 890 -23.60 9.87 34.18
N SER A 891 -24.03 11.13 34.18
CA SER A 891 -24.63 11.72 35.38
C SER A 891 -26.13 11.42 35.44
N MET A 892 -26.56 10.91 36.59
CA MET A 892 -27.93 10.43 36.85
C MET A 892 -29.02 11.52 36.78
N GLY A 893 -28.67 12.77 36.45
CA GLY A 893 -29.59 13.91 36.30
C GLY A 893 -29.60 14.56 34.91
N HIS A 894 -28.82 14.07 33.94
CA HIS A 894 -28.93 14.56 32.55
C HIS A 894 -30.17 14.02 31.86
N GLU A 895 -30.70 14.84 30.97
CA GLU A 895 -31.88 14.53 30.17
C GLU A 895 -31.44 13.88 28.87
N ARG A 896 -32.25 12.95 28.35
CA ARG A 896 -32.06 12.32 27.04
C ARG A 896 -30.69 11.62 26.91
N GLN A 897 -30.28 10.83 27.89
CA GLN A 897 -28.93 10.27 27.95
C GLN A 897 -28.64 9.31 26.79
N ALA A 898 -29.60 8.42 26.49
CA ALA A 898 -29.47 7.50 25.37
C ALA A 898 -29.38 8.26 24.03
N THR A 899 -30.20 9.31 23.86
CA THR A 899 -30.18 10.20 22.69
C THR A 899 -28.84 10.92 22.57
N ASN A 900 -28.35 11.54 23.64
CA ASN A 900 -27.08 12.27 23.64
C ASN A 900 -25.93 11.34 23.22
N LEU A 901 -25.93 10.12 23.74
CA LEU A 901 -24.93 9.12 23.41
C LEU A 901 -25.03 8.66 21.95
N ALA A 902 -26.22 8.27 21.48
CA ALA A 902 -26.45 7.83 20.11
C ALA A 902 -26.08 8.92 19.08
N TYR A 903 -26.49 10.17 19.32
CA TYR A 903 -26.12 11.31 18.47
C TYR A 903 -24.62 11.61 18.52
N SER A 904 -23.95 11.40 19.67
CA SER A 904 -22.49 11.56 19.76
C SER A 904 -21.75 10.55 18.88
N TRP A 905 -22.20 9.30 18.85
CA TRP A 905 -21.64 8.26 17.98
C TRP A 905 -21.88 8.59 16.51
N LEU A 906 -23.12 8.95 16.16
CA LEU A 906 -23.47 9.36 14.80
C LEU A 906 -22.65 10.57 14.33
N ALA A 907 -22.46 11.59 15.18
CA ALA A 907 -21.66 12.76 14.84
C ALA A 907 -20.17 12.41 14.60
N ARG A 908 -19.61 11.47 15.37
CA ARG A 908 -18.23 10.99 15.12
C ARG A 908 -18.13 10.26 13.79
N ASP A 909 -19.08 9.36 13.51
CA ASP A 909 -19.11 8.60 12.27
C ASP A 909 -19.28 9.50 11.04
N LEU A 910 -20.24 10.45 11.08
CA LEU A 910 -20.44 11.42 10.01
C LEU A 910 -19.22 12.33 9.81
N LYS A 911 -18.47 12.66 10.87
CA LYS A 911 -17.20 13.38 10.74
C LYS A 911 -16.14 12.53 10.04
N ALA A 912 -16.04 11.25 10.37
CA ALA A 912 -15.07 10.33 9.76
C ALA A 912 -15.25 10.26 8.24
N VAL A 913 -16.51 10.17 7.78
CA VAL A 913 -16.85 10.13 6.33
C VAL A 913 -16.96 11.50 5.66
N GLY A 914 -16.66 12.61 6.36
CA GLY A 914 -16.60 13.94 5.76
C GLY A 914 -17.94 14.69 5.66
N TRP A 915 -18.98 14.23 6.34
CA TRP A 915 -20.28 14.90 6.46
C TRP A 915 -20.34 15.91 7.62
N LEU A 916 -19.37 15.92 8.55
CA LEU A 916 -19.21 16.96 9.58
C LEU A 916 -17.76 17.43 9.70
N ASP A 917 -17.55 18.72 10.01
CA ASP A 917 -16.21 19.31 10.12
C ASP A 917 -15.64 19.12 11.55
N GLN A 918 -16.51 19.22 12.54
CA GLN A 918 -16.20 19.09 13.95
C GLN A 918 -17.15 18.08 14.60
N VAL A 919 -16.68 17.42 15.66
CA VAL A 919 -17.57 16.59 16.49
C VAL A 919 -18.51 17.55 17.21
N ILE A 920 -19.80 17.23 17.21
CA ILE A 920 -20.78 17.96 17.99
C ILE A 920 -20.84 17.28 19.35
N ASP A 921 -20.50 18.02 20.40
CA ASP A 921 -20.66 17.54 21.76
C ASP A 921 -22.06 17.88 22.27
N PHE A 922 -22.67 16.90 22.92
CA PHE A 922 -24.05 16.95 23.40
C PHE A 922 -24.05 17.04 24.93
N TYR A 923 -23.71 18.21 25.47
CA TYR A 923 -23.85 18.50 26.89
C TYR A 923 -25.15 19.27 27.11
N ASP A 924 -26.10 18.66 27.83
CA ASP A 924 -27.37 19.27 28.24
C ASP A 924 -27.27 19.97 29.60
#